data_AF-A0A1I0BVN0-F1
#
_entry.id   AF-A0A1I0BVN0-F1
#
_cell.length_a   1.000
_cell.length_b   1.000
_cell.length_c   1.000
_cell.angle_alpha   90.00
_cell.angle_beta   90.00
_cell.angle_gamma   90.00
#
_symmetry.space_group_name_H-M   'P 1'
#
loop_
_entity.id
_entity.type
_entity.pdbx_description
1 polymer ?
#
loop_
_entity_poly.entity_id
_entity_poly.type
_entity_poly.pdbx_seq_one_letter_code
_entity_poly.pdbx_strand_id
1 'polypeptide(L)'
;MNKIITSISLLLSLSTVAQAKDIALFSPDKNIKVTISDDAHANYSVAFKGEDIIAPSKLGLDYQNTHRMGPDFKIISQQSSSHDATWEQPWGEKQTIRDHHNATTVVFRHERDVTNTFSVTFKVFNDGIGFRYEVPEQKGLAKQINITNELTEFNVEQTNDAAAWWIPARDWNRYEYIYTESTLEQARHVHTPFTFKLKSGTHVSIHEAALVDYAGMTLKQGRSGMLKADLTPWSDGILVKKTGAFNTPWRTIQIGENAASLINSSLILNLNEPNKLGDVSWVNPGKYMGIWWGMHINENTWGSGEKHGATTAETKRYMDFAQKHGFSGVLVEGWNIGWDGDWFHNGDIFRFTQAYPDFDIDAIGAHAKKTGVKLVGHHETSGNVSNYRNQMEAAFKLYQKHGVEQIKTGYVADGGNIKRVDENGVAHYEWHDGQYMVNEYLYNIKLAAKYGISINTHEPIKDTGLRRTYPNWISREGARGQEYNAWGSPPNPPSHAAILPFTRMLSGPMDFTPGTFDMSFNGLGADTNRPQTTLAKQLALYVVIYSPIQMASDLPRNYEANLPAFQFIKDVAVDFKDSIAVAGEVGEFVAIARADRHSNDWYLGALTNEKARSLSVALDFLDNEKRYTAQIYRDGDNANWIDKPYDIVIEEKIVKASDTLTLNMATSGGFAIRFVAID
;
A
#
# COMPACT_ATOMS: atom_id res chain seq x y z
N MET A 1 43.65 -40.76 -74.29
CA MET A 1 43.57 -40.38 -72.87
C MET A 1 42.58 -39.23 -72.74
N ASN A 2 41.33 -39.52 -72.37
CA ASN A 2 40.29 -38.51 -72.16
C ASN A 2 40.41 -37.96 -70.74
N LYS A 3 40.55 -36.64 -70.57
CA LYS A 3 40.39 -35.96 -69.28
C LYS A 3 39.05 -35.24 -69.29
N ILE A 4 38.09 -35.80 -68.54
CA ILE A 4 36.82 -35.17 -68.19
C ILE A 4 37.12 -34.23 -67.01
N ILE A 5 36.83 -32.94 -67.18
CA ILE A 5 36.88 -31.95 -66.11
C ILE A 5 35.44 -31.80 -65.58
N THR A 6 35.18 -32.38 -64.42
CA THR A 6 33.91 -32.26 -63.71
C THR A 6 33.92 -30.98 -62.89
N SER A 7 33.11 -29.99 -63.29
CA SER A 7 32.85 -28.79 -62.48
C SER A 7 31.80 -29.12 -61.42
N ILE A 8 32.19 -29.03 -60.14
CA ILE A 8 31.28 -29.12 -58.99
C ILE A 8 30.81 -27.70 -58.67
N SER A 9 29.55 -27.40 -59.00
CA SER A 9 28.87 -26.19 -58.54
C SER A 9 28.39 -26.40 -57.10
N LEU A 10 29.07 -25.76 -56.15
CA LEU A 10 28.70 -25.73 -54.74
C LEU A 10 27.54 -24.72 -54.55
N LEU A 11 26.30 -25.22 -54.45
CA LEU A 11 25.18 -24.41 -53.97
C LEU A 11 25.38 -24.13 -52.46
N LEU A 12 25.86 -22.94 -52.12
CA LEU A 12 25.71 -22.41 -50.76
C LEU A 12 24.24 -22.07 -50.54
N SER A 13 23.52 -22.94 -49.83
CA SER A 13 22.27 -22.59 -49.17
C SER A 13 22.58 -21.52 -48.11
N LEU A 14 22.27 -20.25 -48.41
CA LEU A 14 22.19 -19.19 -47.41
C LEU A 14 21.04 -19.52 -46.47
N SER A 15 21.35 -20.22 -45.39
CA SER A 15 20.47 -20.31 -44.22
C SER A 15 20.34 -18.89 -43.67
N THR A 16 19.23 -18.22 -43.93
CA THR A 16 18.87 -17.00 -43.20
C THR A 16 18.65 -17.40 -41.75
N VAL A 17 19.68 -17.28 -40.92
CA VAL A 17 19.54 -17.36 -39.46
C VAL A 17 18.67 -16.18 -39.09
N ALA A 18 17.42 -16.44 -38.70
CA ALA A 18 16.53 -15.41 -38.19
C ALA A 18 17.19 -14.82 -36.93
N GLN A 19 17.72 -13.61 -37.04
CA GLN A 19 18.30 -12.90 -35.90
C GLN A 19 17.17 -12.39 -35.02
N ALA A 20 17.31 -12.57 -33.70
CA ALA A 20 16.43 -11.95 -32.73
C ALA A 20 16.48 -10.43 -32.86
N LYS A 21 15.35 -9.76 -32.60
CA LYS A 21 15.23 -8.32 -32.60
C LYS A 21 15.27 -7.80 -31.16
N ASP A 22 16.16 -6.85 -30.92
CA ASP A 22 16.28 -6.18 -29.62
C ASP A 22 15.90 -4.70 -29.74
N ILE A 23 15.21 -4.21 -28.71
CA ILE A 23 14.80 -2.81 -28.55
C ILE A 23 15.34 -2.31 -27.21
N ALA A 24 16.15 -1.26 -27.23
CA ALA A 24 16.62 -0.60 -26.02
C ALA A 24 15.79 0.66 -25.72
N LEU A 25 15.37 0.82 -24.46
CA LEU A 25 14.70 2.00 -23.92
C LEU A 25 15.45 2.46 -22.67
N PHE A 26 15.66 3.77 -22.54
CA PHE A 26 16.38 4.37 -21.41
C PHE A 26 15.46 5.30 -20.62
N SER A 27 15.70 5.38 -19.32
CA SER A 27 15.21 6.45 -18.45
C SER A 27 15.66 7.83 -18.95
N PRO A 28 14.96 8.93 -18.59
CA PRO A 28 15.39 10.28 -18.94
C PRO A 28 16.83 10.63 -18.55
N ASP A 29 17.30 10.18 -17.38
CA ASP A 29 18.68 10.37 -16.92
C ASP A 29 19.68 9.30 -17.44
N LYS A 30 19.17 8.30 -18.16
CA LYS A 30 19.91 7.17 -18.75
C LYS A 30 20.51 6.20 -17.74
N ASN A 31 20.16 6.28 -16.45
CA ASN A 31 20.67 5.35 -15.44
C ASN A 31 19.98 3.98 -15.54
N ILE A 32 18.68 3.95 -15.81
CA ILE A 32 17.94 2.70 -16.09
C ILE A 32 17.88 2.44 -17.60
N LYS A 33 18.22 1.22 -18.01
CA LYS A 33 18.05 0.70 -19.37
C LYS A 33 17.17 -0.55 -19.34
N VAL A 34 16.15 -0.58 -20.19
CA VAL A 34 15.34 -1.77 -20.49
C VAL A 34 15.71 -2.28 -21.87
N THR A 35 15.95 -3.58 -22.02
CA THR A 35 16.12 -4.24 -23.32
C THR A 35 14.95 -5.21 -23.52
N ILE A 36 14.22 -5.08 -24.63
CA ILE A 36 13.07 -5.92 -24.99
C ILE A 36 13.47 -6.76 -26.19
N SER A 37 13.25 -8.08 -26.13
CA SER A 37 13.72 -9.03 -27.14
C SER A 37 12.64 -10.04 -27.53
N ASP A 38 12.78 -10.60 -28.74
CA ASP A 38 12.05 -11.78 -29.20
C ASP A 38 12.93 -13.02 -29.38
N ASP A 39 14.10 -13.03 -28.72
CA ASP A 39 14.99 -14.19 -28.68
C ASP A 39 14.35 -15.35 -27.89
N ALA A 40 14.09 -16.46 -28.58
CA ALA A 40 13.30 -17.63 -28.16
C ALA A 40 11.84 -17.36 -27.71
N HIS A 41 11.59 -16.29 -26.96
CA HIS A 41 10.31 -15.85 -26.42
C HIS A 41 10.28 -14.31 -26.37
N ALA A 42 9.09 -13.72 -26.34
CA ALA A 42 8.95 -12.33 -25.89
C ALA A 42 9.53 -12.19 -24.47
N ASN A 43 10.54 -11.34 -24.30
CA ASN A 43 11.25 -11.17 -23.03
C ASN A 43 11.80 -9.75 -22.84
N TYR A 44 12.24 -9.45 -21.62
CA TYR A 44 12.90 -8.20 -21.28
C TYR A 44 14.02 -8.38 -20.24
N SER A 45 14.97 -7.44 -20.20
CA SER A 45 15.96 -7.30 -19.13
C SER A 45 16.08 -5.84 -18.68
N VAL A 46 16.59 -5.62 -17.47
CA VAL A 46 16.74 -4.29 -16.88
C VAL A 46 18.13 -4.14 -16.27
N ALA A 47 18.81 -3.06 -16.63
CA ALA A 47 20.09 -2.67 -16.04
C ALA A 47 19.99 -1.28 -15.39
N PHE A 48 20.71 -1.08 -14.29
CA PHE A 48 20.83 0.18 -13.58
C PHE A 48 22.30 0.56 -13.42
N LYS A 49 22.72 1.70 -13.99
CA LYS A 49 24.12 2.16 -14.03
C LYS A 49 25.11 1.10 -14.53
N GLY A 50 24.66 0.23 -15.43
CA GLY A 50 25.46 -0.85 -16.01
C GLY A 50 25.47 -2.16 -15.21
N GLU A 51 24.83 -2.20 -14.03
CA GLU A 51 24.56 -3.44 -13.28
C GLU A 51 23.27 -4.08 -13.79
N ASP A 52 23.27 -5.38 -14.09
CA ASP A 52 22.05 -6.10 -14.44
C ASP A 52 21.20 -6.34 -13.19
N ILE A 53 20.00 -5.76 -13.17
CA ILE A 53 19.03 -5.85 -12.06
C ILE A 53 18.04 -6.98 -12.31
N ILE A 54 17.56 -7.08 -13.55
CA ILE A 54 16.65 -8.13 -14.01
C ILE A 54 17.29 -8.78 -15.24
N ALA A 55 17.69 -10.04 -15.09
CA ALA A 55 18.14 -10.90 -16.18
C ALA A 55 16.98 -11.15 -17.17
N PRO A 56 17.26 -11.65 -18.40
CA PRO A 56 16.22 -11.94 -19.38
C PRO A 56 15.03 -12.69 -18.79
N SER A 57 13.86 -12.06 -18.84
CA SER A 57 12.64 -12.46 -18.14
C SER A 57 11.47 -12.51 -19.10
N LYS A 58 10.71 -13.61 -19.06
CA LYS A 58 9.63 -13.87 -20.03
C LYS A 58 8.44 -12.93 -19.87
N LEU A 59 7.73 -12.78 -20.99
CA LEU A 59 6.44 -12.12 -21.11
C LEU A 59 5.45 -13.06 -21.82
N GLY A 60 4.19 -13.07 -21.38
CA GLY A 60 3.13 -13.81 -22.05
C GLY A 60 1.94 -14.18 -21.17
N LEU A 61 0.94 -14.81 -21.78
CA LEU A 61 -0.33 -15.21 -21.17
C LEU A 61 -0.76 -16.58 -21.72
N ASP A 62 -1.16 -17.50 -20.84
CA ASP A 62 -1.87 -18.72 -21.25
C ASP A 62 -3.37 -18.58 -20.97
N TYR A 63 -4.16 -19.18 -21.86
CA TYR A 63 -5.61 -19.20 -21.76
C TYR A 63 -6.13 -20.64 -21.73
N GLN A 64 -7.29 -20.84 -21.11
CA GLN A 64 -7.98 -22.13 -21.12
C GLN A 64 -8.58 -22.46 -22.49
N ASN A 65 -9.07 -21.45 -23.20
CA ASN A 65 -10.02 -21.60 -24.30
C ASN A 65 -9.63 -20.87 -25.60
N THR A 66 -8.39 -20.38 -25.70
CA THR A 66 -7.80 -19.80 -26.92
C THR A 66 -6.28 -20.02 -26.95
N HIS A 67 -5.62 -19.63 -28.04
CA HIS A 67 -4.17 -19.79 -28.19
C HIS A 67 -3.40 -18.90 -27.21
N ARG A 68 -2.33 -19.45 -26.62
CA ARG A 68 -1.41 -18.71 -25.74
C ARG A 68 -0.69 -17.57 -26.47
N MET A 69 -0.17 -16.63 -25.69
CA MET A 69 0.65 -15.51 -26.11
C MET A 69 2.02 -15.59 -25.42
N GLY A 70 3.13 -15.48 -26.16
CA GLY A 70 4.49 -15.50 -25.62
C GLY A 70 5.48 -16.28 -26.50
N PRO A 71 5.63 -17.61 -26.37
CA PRO A 71 6.46 -18.41 -27.27
C PRO A 71 6.04 -18.27 -28.73
N ASP A 72 7.01 -18.27 -29.65
CA ASP A 72 6.80 -18.15 -31.11
C ASP A 72 6.22 -16.80 -31.59
N PHE A 73 6.34 -15.75 -30.77
CA PHE A 73 6.00 -14.38 -31.17
C PHE A 73 7.26 -13.60 -31.56
N LYS A 74 7.13 -12.77 -32.60
CA LYS A 74 8.18 -11.87 -33.09
C LYS A 74 7.76 -10.41 -33.00
N ILE A 75 8.74 -9.54 -32.78
CA ILE A 75 8.55 -8.10 -32.75
C ILE A 75 8.33 -7.60 -34.17
N ILE A 76 7.12 -7.11 -34.44
CA ILE A 76 6.77 -6.61 -35.78
C ILE A 76 6.82 -5.09 -35.88
N SER A 77 6.60 -4.38 -34.78
CA SER A 77 6.67 -2.92 -34.74
C SER A 77 6.91 -2.43 -33.32
N GLN A 78 7.34 -1.17 -33.22
CA GLN A 78 7.44 -0.44 -31.98
C GLN A 78 6.95 1.00 -32.19
N GLN A 79 6.42 1.61 -31.13
CA GLN A 79 6.12 3.03 -31.10
C GLN A 79 6.66 3.62 -29.80
N SER A 80 7.57 4.59 -29.92
CA SER A 80 8.19 5.23 -28.77
C SER A 80 7.67 6.64 -28.57
N SER A 81 7.66 7.09 -27.32
CA SER A 81 7.27 8.44 -26.91
C SER A 81 8.05 8.88 -25.67
N SER A 82 7.96 10.15 -25.33
CA SER A 82 8.41 10.70 -24.05
C SER A 82 7.29 11.54 -23.45
N HIS A 83 7.28 11.65 -22.13
CA HIS A 83 6.31 12.45 -21.40
C HIS A 83 7.03 13.16 -20.25
N ASP A 84 6.75 14.46 -20.10
CA ASP A 84 7.21 15.27 -18.98
C ASP A 84 6.13 16.30 -18.64
N ALA A 85 5.36 16.01 -17.59
CA ALA A 85 4.32 16.90 -17.12
C ALA A 85 4.19 16.81 -15.60
N THR A 86 3.48 17.77 -15.02
CA THR A 86 3.11 17.74 -13.61
C THR A 86 1.59 17.66 -13.47
N TRP A 87 1.13 17.06 -12.38
CA TRP A 87 -0.28 17.04 -11.97
C TRP A 87 -0.38 17.22 -10.46
N GLU A 88 -1.53 17.67 -9.98
CA GLU A 88 -1.75 17.93 -8.55
C GLU A 88 -2.65 16.87 -7.91
N GLN A 89 -2.30 16.45 -6.69
CA GLN A 89 -3.13 15.59 -5.87
C GLN A 89 -4.15 16.42 -5.07
N PRO A 90 -5.44 16.00 -5.00
CA PRO A 90 -6.43 16.69 -4.15
C PRO A 90 -6.05 16.63 -2.66
N TRP A 91 -5.40 15.54 -2.25
CA TRP A 91 -4.78 15.29 -0.95
C TRP A 91 -3.63 14.30 -1.19
N GLY A 92 -2.58 14.31 -0.39
CA GLY A 92 -1.40 13.51 -0.69
C GLY A 92 -0.20 13.75 0.21
N GLU A 93 0.77 12.85 0.08
CA GLU A 93 2.13 13.03 0.57
C GLU A 93 2.87 14.16 -0.17
N LYS A 94 2.44 14.49 -1.38
CA LYS A 94 2.95 15.59 -2.22
C LYS A 94 1.78 16.28 -2.90
N GLN A 95 1.80 17.61 -2.98
CA GLN A 95 0.78 18.35 -3.72
C GLN A 95 1.00 18.22 -5.23
N THR A 96 2.23 18.42 -5.70
CA THR A 96 2.58 18.35 -7.12
C THR A 96 3.41 17.10 -7.39
N ILE A 97 2.98 16.28 -8.35
CA ILE A 97 3.72 15.10 -8.82
C ILE A 97 4.16 15.34 -10.26
N ARG A 98 5.43 15.04 -10.54
CA ARG A 98 5.98 15.01 -11.89
C ARG A 98 5.89 13.61 -12.48
N ASP A 99 5.31 13.50 -13.67
CA ASP A 99 5.32 12.31 -14.51
C ASP A 99 6.34 12.54 -15.64
N HIS A 100 7.56 12.03 -15.44
CA HIS A 100 8.65 12.16 -16.41
C HIS A 100 9.21 10.78 -16.76
N HIS A 101 8.91 10.31 -17.97
CA HIS A 101 9.32 9.00 -18.46
C HIS A 101 9.52 8.97 -19.97
N ASN A 102 10.35 8.02 -20.41
CA ASN A 102 10.32 7.55 -21.80
C ASN A 102 9.44 6.31 -21.89
N ALA A 103 8.73 6.11 -23.00
CA ALA A 103 7.87 4.95 -23.21
C ALA A 103 8.12 4.29 -24.56
N THR A 104 7.83 3.00 -24.63
CA THR A 104 7.74 2.26 -25.89
C THR A 104 6.64 1.20 -25.82
N THR A 105 5.80 1.13 -26.84
CA THR A 105 4.85 0.04 -27.05
C THR A 105 5.41 -0.87 -28.13
N VAL A 106 5.66 -2.13 -27.78
CA VAL A 106 6.21 -3.14 -28.68
C VAL A 106 5.11 -4.12 -29.06
N VAL A 107 4.88 -4.29 -30.36
CA VAL A 107 3.87 -5.22 -30.88
C VAL A 107 4.51 -6.54 -31.21
N PHE A 108 4.02 -7.59 -30.57
CA PHE A 108 4.38 -8.98 -30.79
C PHE A 108 3.29 -9.65 -31.63
N ARG A 109 3.71 -10.42 -32.64
CA ARG A 109 2.81 -11.23 -33.47
C ARG A 109 3.30 -12.66 -33.56
N HIS A 110 2.38 -13.61 -33.43
CA HIS A 110 2.69 -15.02 -33.60
C HIS A 110 3.17 -15.29 -35.04
N GLU A 111 4.22 -16.10 -35.22
CA GLU A 111 4.84 -16.32 -36.54
C GLU A 111 3.89 -16.95 -37.58
N ARG A 112 3.09 -17.94 -37.15
CA ARG A 112 2.16 -18.69 -38.01
C ARG A 112 0.72 -18.15 -38.02
N ASP A 113 0.18 -17.77 -36.87
CA ASP A 113 -1.14 -17.13 -36.76
C ASP A 113 -0.98 -15.61 -36.69
N VAL A 114 -0.98 -14.98 -37.87
CA VAL A 114 -0.79 -13.53 -37.98
C VAL A 114 -1.93 -12.70 -37.37
N THR A 115 -3.04 -13.33 -36.97
CA THR A 115 -4.14 -12.67 -36.27
C THR A 115 -3.95 -12.64 -34.75
N ASN A 116 -3.07 -13.48 -34.21
CA ASN A 116 -2.73 -13.52 -32.79
C ASN A 116 -1.62 -12.52 -32.47
N THR A 117 -1.99 -11.43 -31.82
CA THR A 117 -1.13 -10.29 -31.50
C THR A 117 -1.36 -9.81 -30.09
N PHE A 118 -0.30 -9.33 -29.45
CA PHE A 118 -0.39 -8.54 -28.23
C PHE A 118 0.70 -7.50 -28.23
N SER A 119 0.52 -6.45 -27.45
CA SER A 119 1.55 -5.44 -27.24
C SER A 119 1.99 -5.42 -25.80
N VAL A 120 3.22 -4.96 -25.55
CA VAL A 120 3.68 -4.61 -24.21
C VAL A 120 4.14 -3.16 -24.24
N THR A 121 3.52 -2.34 -23.39
CA THR A 121 3.92 -0.94 -23.20
C THR A 121 4.83 -0.86 -21.99
N PHE A 122 6.05 -0.35 -22.18
CA PHE A 122 7.00 -0.01 -21.13
C PHE A 122 7.04 1.50 -20.92
N LYS A 123 7.08 1.93 -19.66
CA LYS A 123 7.41 3.29 -19.22
C LYS A 123 8.63 3.22 -18.31
N VAL A 124 9.66 4.01 -18.58
CA VAL A 124 10.93 4.03 -17.85
C VAL A 124 11.15 5.42 -17.27
N PHE A 125 11.11 5.49 -15.95
CA PHE A 125 11.34 6.67 -15.12
C PHE A 125 12.78 6.63 -14.60
N ASN A 126 13.24 7.69 -13.93
CA ASN A 126 14.57 7.69 -13.32
C ASN A 126 14.67 6.77 -12.08
N ASP A 127 13.53 6.45 -11.46
CA ASP A 127 13.39 5.72 -10.19
C ASP A 127 12.72 4.34 -10.36
N GLY A 128 12.46 3.92 -11.60
CA GLY A 128 11.90 2.59 -11.87
C GLY A 128 11.25 2.45 -13.23
N ILE A 129 10.60 1.31 -13.42
CA ILE A 129 9.87 0.98 -14.64
C ILE A 129 8.45 0.50 -14.34
N GLY A 130 7.54 0.74 -15.27
CA GLY A 130 6.23 0.12 -15.33
C GLY A 130 6.00 -0.52 -16.70
N PHE A 131 5.48 -1.73 -16.76
CA PHE A 131 5.05 -2.34 -18.02
C PHE A 131 3.71 -3.06 -17.91
N ARG A 132 2.96 -3.14 -19.02
CA ARG A 132 1.68 -3.88 -19.07
C ARG A 132 1.45 -4.48 -20.44
N TYR A 133 0.63 -5.53 -20.49
CA TYR A 133 0.14 -6.10 -21.74
C TYR A 133 -1.08 -5.30 -22.22
N GLU A 134 -1.16 -5.10 -23.53
CA GLU A 134 -2.31 -4.53 -24.23
C GLU A 134 -2.72 -5.52 -25.32
N VAL A 135 -3.83 -6.22 -25.08
CA VAL A 135 -4.36 -7.24 -25.99
C VAL A 135 -5.49 -6.61 -26.79
N PRO A 136 -5.29 -6.37 -28.11
CA PRO A 136 -6.31 -5.71 -28.93
C PRO A 136 -7.47 -6.64 -29.25
N GLU A 137 -8.56 -6.05 -29.73
CA GLU A 137 -9.65 -6.80 -30.35
C GLU A 137 -9.10 -7.61 -31.52
N GLN A 138 -9.35 -8.92 -31.52
CA GLN A 138 -8.86 -9.82 -32.55
C GLN A 138 -9.68 -11.11 -32.62
N LYS A 139 -9.50 -11.85 -33.71
CA LYS A 139 -10.21 -13.11 -33.95
C LYS A 139 -9.91 -14.09 -32.81
N GLY A 140 -10.96 -14.69 -32.24
CA GLY A 140 -10.85 -15.65 -31.14
C GLY A 140 -11.04 -15.07 -29.75
N LEU A 141 -11.12 -13.73 -29.58
CA LEU A 141 -11.34 -13.08 -28.28
C LEU A 141 -12.74 -12.46 -28.10
N ALA A 142 -13.62 -12.58 -29.10
CA ALA A 142 -14.98 -12.01 -29.06
C ALA A 142 -15.92 -12.68 -28.03
N LYS A 143 -15.53 -13.83 -27.48
CA LYS A 143 -16.22 -14.51 -26.37
C LYS A 143 -15.37 -14.40 -25.11
N GLN A 144 -15.94 -14.74 -23.97
CA GLN A 144 -15.19 -14.78 -22.72
C GLN A 144 -13.95 -15.68 -22.86
N ILE A 145 -12.79 -15.16 -22.48
CA ILE A 145 -11.51 -15.86 -22.36
C ILE A 145 -11.12 -15.98 -20.90
N ASN A 146 -10.50 -17.10 -20.56
CA ASN A 146 -10.10 -17.43 -19.19
C ASN A 146 -8.57 -17.53 -19.15
N ILE A 147 -7.91 -16.55 -18.53
CA ILE A 147 -6.47 -16.57 -18.28
C ILE A 147 -6.21 -17.60 -17.18
N THR A 148 -5.34 -18.55 -17.47
CA THR A 148 -4.94 -19.62 -16.55
C THR A 148 -3.50 -19.46 -16.07
N ASN A 149 -2.73 -18.57 -16.69
CA ASN A 149 -1.36 -18.30 -16.33
C ASN A 149 -0.90 -16.95 -16.89
N GLU A 150 -0.16 -16.18 -16.10
CA GLU A 150 0.62 -15.05 -16.58
C GLU A 150 2.10 -15.46 -16.56
N LEU A 151 2.78 -15.35 -17.71
CA LEU A 151 4.16 -15.83 -17.90
C LEU A 151 5.21 -14.81 -17.47
N THR A 152 4.80 -13.65 -16.94
CA THR A 152 5.68 -12.58 -16.49
C THR A 152 6.68 -13.08 -15.46
N GLU A 153 7.97 -12.87 -15.72
CA GLU A 153 9.08 -13.18 -14.81
C GLU A 153 9.83 -11.89 -14.39
N PHE A 154 10.56 -11.98 -13.28
CA PHE A 154 11.49 -10.99 -12.75
C PHE A 154 12.74 -11.72 -12.27
N ASN A 155 13.58 -12.14 -13.21
CA ASN A 155 14.72 -13.00 -12.94
C ASN A 155 15.86 -12.21 -12.29
N VAL A 156 16.21 -12.54 -11.05
CA VAL A 156 17.29 -11.90 -10.29
C VAL A 156 18.46 -12.88 -10.12
N GLU A 157 19.67 -12.46 -10.44
CA GLU A 157 20.87 -13.30 -10.25
C GLU A 157 21.46 -13.15 -8.84
N GLN A 158 22.38 -14.04 -8.46
CA GLN A 158 23.13 -13.96 -7.19
C GLN A 158 22.26 -13.85 -5.92
N THR A 159 21.13 -14.57 -5.90
CA THR A 159 20.08 -14.48 -4.87
C THR A 159 20.52 -14.80 -3.43
N ASN A 160 21.62 -15.52 -3.26
CA ASN A 160 22.20 -15.83 -1.95
C ASN A 160 22.93 -14.63 -1.33
N ASP A 161 23.36 -13.67 -2.14
CA ASP A 161 24.04 -12.45 -1.70
C ASP A 161 23.06 -11.24 -1.62
N ALA A 162 21.79 -11.42 -2.00
CA ALA A 162 20.76 -10.40 -1.95
C ALA A 162 19.88 -10.57 -0.70
N ALA A 163 19.74 -9.52 0.11
CA ALA A 163 18.84 -9.50 1.27
C ALA A 163 17.41 -9.14 0.83
N ALA A 164 16.39 -9.77 1.41
CA ALA A 164 14.99 -9.53 1.07
C ALA A 164 14.13 -9.41 2.33
N TRP A 165 13.13 -8.52 2.28
CA TRP A 165 12.13 -8.32 3.33
C TRP A 165 10.75 -8.61 2.76
N TRP A 166 10.10 -9.67 3.26
CA TRP A 166 8.89 -10.19 2.64
C TRP A 166 7.89 -10.78 3.64
N ILE A 167 6.64 -10.88 3.20
CA ILE A 167 5.57 -11.61 3.86
C ILE A 167 5.09 -12.74 2.95
N PRO A 168 4.69 -13.90 3.51
CA PRO A 168 4.20 -15.00 2.70
C PRO A 168 2.92 -14.60 1.97
N ALA A 169 2.72 -15.15 0.77
CA ALA A 169 1.47 -15.05 0.05
C ALA A 169 0.66 -16.34 0.18
N ARG A 170 -0.67 -16.22 0.13
CA ARG A 170 -1.64 -17.32 0.18
C ARG A 170 -1.66 -18.10 1.50
N ASP A 171 -1.14 -17.51 2.56
CA ASP A 171 -1.34 -18.01 3.91
C ASP A 171 -2.63 -17.43 4.51
N TRP A 172 -3.06 -18.01 5.64
CA TRP A 172 -4.37 -17.78 6.25
C TRP A 172 -4.60 -16.32 6.69
N ASN A 173 -3.56 -15.57 7.03
CA ASN A 173 -3.69 -14.22 7.59
C ASN A 173 -3.47 -13.10 6.57
N ARG A 174 -3.72 -13.37 5.28
CA ARG A 174 -3.74 -12.36 4.22
C ARG A 174 -2.40 -11.59 4.16
N TYR A 175 -2.44 -10.27 4.35
CA TYR A 175 -1.26 -9.39 4.38
C TYR A 175 -0.70 -9.15 5.79
N GLU A 176 -1.35 -9.65 6.84
CA GLU A 176 -1.06 -9.35 8.24
C GLU A 176 -0.02 -10.32 8.83
N TYR A 177 1.16 -10.33 8.20
CA TYR A 177 2.35 -11.04 8.70
C TYR A 177 3.44 -10.06 9.13
N ILE A 178 4.27 -10.51 10.06
CA ILE A 178 5.56 -9.87 10.34
C ILE A 178 6.47 -10.14 9.14
N TYR A 179 7.21 -9.12 8.69
CA TYR A 179 8.17 -9.29 7.61
C TYR A 179 9.32 -10.19 8.02
N THR A 180 9.65 -11.14 7.15
CA THR A 180 10.85 -11.98 7.25
C THR A 180 12.01 -11.27 6.56
N GLU A 181 13.14 -11.16 7.25
CA GLU A 181 14.42 -10.82 6.65
C GLU A 181 15.19 -12.11 6.33
N SER A 182 15.58 -12.29 5.08
CA SER A 182 16.30 -13.47 4.60
C SER A 182 17.15 -13.15 3.38
N THR A 183 17.86 -14.14 2.83
CA THR A 183 18.31 -14.04 1.44
C THR A 183 17.12 -14.10 0.48
N LEU A 184 17.24 -13.53 -0.72
CA LEU A 184 16.18 -13.57 -1.75
C LEU A 184 15.82 -15.02 -2.13
N GLU A 185 16.79 -15.93 -2.14
CA GLU A 185 16.58 -17.36 -2.41
C GLU A 185 15.51 -18.01 -1.51
N GLN A 186 15.33 -17.51 -0.29
CA GLN A 186 14.38 -18.07 0.69
C GLN A 186 12.94 -17.55 0.50
N ALA A 187 12.75 -16.47 -0.24
CA ALA A 187 11.45 -15.87 -0.51
C ALA A 187 10.66 -16.67 -1.58
N ARG A 188 10.05 -17.79 -1.19
CA ARG A 188 9.44 -18.77 -2.13
C ARG A 188 8.12 -18.33 -2.74
N HIS A 189 7.18 -17.80 -1.96
CA HIS A 189 5.89 -17.30 -2.46
C HIS A 189 5.48 -16.10 -1.61
N VAL A 190 5.51 -14.90 -2.21
CA VAL A 190 5.46 -13.65 -1.45
C VAL A 190 4.44 -12.67 -2.01
N HIS A 191 3.85 -11.85 -1.13
CA HIS A 191 3.08 -10.69 -1.56
C HIS A 191 4.01 -9.56 -2.03
N THR A 192 3.42 -8.54 -2.66
CA THR A 192 4.11 -7.32 -3.08
C THR A 192 3.52 -6.10 -2.35
N PRO A 193 4.24 -4.98 -2.11
CA PRO A 193 5.58 -4.67 -2.62
C PRO A 193 6.66 -5.58 -2.03
N PHE A 194 7.40 -6.27 -2.91
CA PHE A 194 8.45 -7.20 -2.52
C PHE A 194 9.79 -6.50 -2.68
N THR A 195 10.45 -6.21 -1.56
CA THR A 195 11.65 -5.38 -1.53
C THR A 195 12.88 -6.19 -1.19
N PHE A 196 13.96 -5.96 -1.93
CA PHE A 196 15.25 -6.60 -1.73
C PHE A 196 16.40 -5.65 -2.05
N LYS A 197 17.58 -5.96 -1.50
CA LYS A 197 18.82 -5.24 -1.67
C LYS A 197 19.86 -6.17 -2.27
N LEU A 198 20.38 -5.81 -3.43
CA LEU A 198 21.46 -6.53 -4.09
C LEU A 198 22.79 -6.34 -3.34
N LYS A 199 23.76 -7.20 -3.62
CA LYS A 199 25.11 -7.14 -3.03
C LYS A 199 25.81 -5.79 -3.25
N SER A 200 25.53 -5.15 -4.38
CA SER A 200 26.02 -3.81 -4.73
C SER A 200 25.50 -2.70 -3.81
N GLY A 201 24.42 -2.96 -3.06
CA GLY A 201 23.68 -1.98 -2.29
C GLY A 201 22.47 -1.40 -3.03
N THR A 202 22.28 -1.72 -4.32
CA THR A 202 21.09 -1.32 -5.08
C THR A 202 19.83 -1.93 -4.45
N HIS A 203 18.84 -1.08 -4.15
CA HIS A 203 17.55 -1.48 -3.62
C HIS A 203 16.53 -1.59 -4.74
N VAL A 204 15.71 -2.64 -4.70
CA VAL A 204 14.71 -2.95 -5.71
C VAL A 204 13.40 -3.30 -5.02
N SER A 205 12.27 -2.85 -5.56
CA SER A 205 10.95 -3.30 -5.12
C SER A 205 10.07 -3.67 -6.31
N ILE A 206 9.50 -4.88 -6.30
CA ILE A 206 8.57 -5.37 -7.31
C ILE A 206 7.15 -5.23 -6.79
N HIS A 207 6.28 -4.61 -7.61
CA HIS A 207 4.88 -4.39 -7.28
C HIS A 207 4.00 -4.31 -8.54
N GLU A 208 2.77 -3.81 -8.42
CA GLU A 208 1.89 -3.52 -9.54
C GLU A 208 1.10 -2.22 -9.32
N ALA A 209 0.62 -1.61 -10.40
CA ALA A 209 -0.17 -0.38 -10.37
C ALA A 209 -1.44 -0.49 -11.22
N ALA A 210 -2.50 0.22 -10.82
CA ALA A 210 -3.81 0.22 -11.47
C ALA A 210 -4.45 -1.17 -11.59
N LEU A 211 -4.54 -1.90 -10.46
CA LEU A 211 -5.21 -3.21 -10.41
C LEU A 211 -6.73 -3.04 -10.52
N VAL A 212 -7.24 -3.11 -11.76
CA VAL A 212 -8.66 -2.94 -12.10
C VAL A 212 -9.13 -4.11 -12.94
N ASP A 213 -10.20 -4.79 -12.51
CA ASP A 213 -10.79 -5.92 -13.20
C ASP A 213 -9.76 -6.98 -13.61
N TYR A 214 -8.87 -7.32 -12.69
CA TYR A 214 -7.82 -8.32 -12.86
C TYR A 214 -7.52 -8.92 -11.49
N ALA A 215 -6.84 -10.06 -11.45
CA ALA A 215 -6.42 -10.69 -10.20
C ALA A 215 -5.14 -10.05 -9.65
N GLY A 216 -5.03 -9.92 -8.33
CA GLY A 216 -3.82 -9.48 -7.68
C GLY A 216 -2.64 -10.40 -7.97
N MET A 217 -1.47 -9.81 -8.19
CA MET A 217 -0.21 -10.51 -8.42
C MET A 217 0.51 -10.80 -7.11
N THR A 218 0.87 -12.06 -6.90
CA THR A 218 1.90 -12.48 -5.95
C THR A 218 3.14 -12.92 -6.74
N LEU A 219 4.28 -13.11 -6.07
CA LEU A 219 5.49 -13.59 -6.72
C LEU A 219 5.82 -14.99 -6.21
N LYS A 220 5.88 -15.95 -7.12
CA LYS A 220 6.25 -17.33 -6.83
C LYS A 220 7.62 -17.62 -7.44
N GLN A 221 8.59 -17.87 -6.58
CA GLN A 221 9.95 -18.21 -6.98
C GLN A 221 9.97 -19.68 -7.44
N GLY A 222 10.34 -19.90 -8.70
CA GLY A 222 10.58 -21.26 -9.21
C GLY A 222 12.02 -21.68 -8.97
N ARG A 223 12.85 -21.66 -10.03
CA ARG A 223 14.31 -21.79 -9.86
C ARG A 223 14.84 -20.58 -9.08
N SER A 224 16.04 -20.72 -8.52
CA SER A 224 16.77 -19.64 -7.86
C SER A 224 16.67 -18.33 -8.64
N GLY A 225 16.08 -17.30 -8.05
CA GLY A 225 15.94 -15.98 -8.63
C GLY A 225 14.85 -15.80 -9.68
N MET A 226 14.21 -16.88 -10.13
CA MET A 226 13.13 -16.83 -11.11
C MET A 226 11.80 -16.51 -10.42
N LEU A 227 11.56 -15.23 -10.15
CA LEU A 227 10.32 -14.73 -9.56
C LEU A 227 9.25 -14.61 -10.64
N LYS A 228 8.25 -15.48 -10.62
CA LYS A 228 7.16 -15.48 -11.59
C LYS A 228 5.90 -14.86 -11.00
N ALA A 229 5.15 -14.11 -11.81
CA ALA A 229 3.81 -13.67 -11.47
C ALA A 229 2.90 -14.89 -11.17
N ASP A 230 2.29 -14.89 -10.00
CA ASP A 230 1.28 -15.87 -9.57
C ASP A 230 0.01 -15.10 -9.21
N LEU A 231 -0.95 -15.10 -10.14
CA LEU A 231 -2.21 -14.37 -9.99
C LEU A 231 -3.16 -15.14 -9.08
N THR A 232 -3.92 -14.39 -8.29
CA THR A 232 -4.89 -14.98 -7.35
C THR A 232 -6.14 -15.51 -8.06
N PRO A 233 -6.45 -16.82 -7.95
CA PRO A 233 -7.52 -17.45 -8.68
C PRO A 233 -8.91 -17.11 -8.12
N TRP A 234 -9.92 -17.27 -8.98
CA TRP A 234 -11.30 -17.53 -8.57
C TRP A 234 -11.43 -18.92 -7.93
N SER A 235 -12.54 -19.17 -7.24
CA SER A 235 -12.86 -20.48 -6.66
C SER A 235 -12.88 -21.66 -7.66
N ASP A 236 -13.11 -21.38 -8.95
CA ASP A 236 -13.08 -22.36 -10.04
C ASP A 236 -11.68 -22.61 -10.64
N GLY A 237 -10.65 -21.94 -10.10
CA GLY A 237 -9.26 -22.07 -10.53
C GLY A 237 -8.85 -21.20 -11.71
N ILE A 238 -9.79 -20.50 -12.37
CA ILE A 238 -9.45 -19.50 -13.39
C ILE A 238 -8.81 -18.29 -12.71
N LEU A 239 -7.77 -17.68 -13.31
CA LEU A 239 -7.11 -16.52 -12.72
C LEU A 239 -7.86 -15.23 -13.05
N VAL A 240 -8.15 -15.03 -14.34
CA VAL A 240 -8.85 -13.83 -14.81
C VAL A 240 -9.81 -14.17 -15.94
N LYS A 241 -11.03 -13.63 -15.88
CA LYS A 241 -12.07 -13.74 -16.90
C LYS A 241 -12.19 -12.40 -17.64
N LYS A 242 -12.05 -12.41 -18.97
CA LYS A 242 -12.13 -11.23 -19.85
C LYS A 242 -12.99 -11.50 -21.08
N THR A 243 -13.48 -10.45 -21.73
CA THR A 243 -14.14 -10.54 -23.05
C THR A 243 -13.63 -9.40 -23.92
N GLY A 244 -13.23 -9.69 -25.16
CA GLY A 244 -12.70 -8.68 -26.08
C GLY A 244 -11.31 -8.19 -25.70
N ALA A 245 -11.00 -6.96 -26.10
CA ALA A 245 -9.75 -6.29 -25.78
C ALA A 245 -9.61 -6.03 -24.28
N PHE A 246 -8.39 -6.17 -23.77
CA PHE A 246 -8.10 -5.88 -22.38
C PHE A 246 -6.65 -5.47 -22.18
N ASN A 247 -6.40 -4.80 -21.05
CA ASN A 247 -5.07 -4.53 -20.56
C ASN A 247 -4.88 -5.27 -19.23
N THR A 248 -3.64 -5.61 -18.93
CA THR A 248 -3.28 -5.99 -17.56
C THR A 248 -3.07 -4.73 -16.71
N PRO A 249 -3.07 -4.86 -15.38
CA PRO A 249 -2.40 -3.89 -14.51
C PRO A 249 -0.94 -3.70 -14.93
N TRP A 250 -0.35 -2.59 -14.52
CA TRP A 250 1.08 -2.38 -14.68
C TRP A 250 1.85 -3.28 -13.71
N ARG A 251 2.93 -3.90 -14.16
CA ARG A 251 3.96 -4.50 -13.30
C ARG A 251 5.07 -3.49 -13.13
N THR A 252 5.52 -3.30 -11.90
CA THR A 252 6.43 -2.21 -11.56
C THR A 252 7.69 -2.74 -10.89
N ILE A 253 8.83 -2.13 -11.23
CA ILE A 253 10.12 -2.39 -10.60
C ILE A 253 10.70 -1.03 -10.23
N GLN A 254 10.64 -0.68 -8.95
CA GLN A 254 11.31 0.50 -8.40
C GLN A 254 12.78 0.16 -8.17
N ILE A 255 13.68 1.10 -8.47
CA ILE A 255 15.13 0.91 -8.34
C ILE A 255 15.72 2.17 -7.69
N GLY A 256 16.50 1.98 -6.63
CA GLY A 256 17.13 3.06 -5.89
C GLY A 256 18.56 2.73 -5.47
N GLU A 257 19.43 3.74 -5.48
CA GLU A 257 20.81 3.63 -4.98
C GLU A 257 20.87 3.44 -3.46
N ASN A 258 19.80 3.82 -2.77
CA ASN A 258 19.61 3.63 -1.34
C ASN A 258 18.12 3.39 -1.05
N ALA A 259 17.80 2.93 0.17
CA ALA A 259 16.44 2.59 0.56
C ALA A 259 15.49 3.80 0.53
N ALA A 260 15.96 4.99 0.92
CA ALA A 260 15.15 6.21 0.95
C ALA A 260 14.66 6.63 -0.45
N SER A 261 15.44 6.37 -1.49
CA SER A 261 15.03 6.61 -2.89
C SER A 261 13.77 5.83 -3.28
N LEU A 262 13.53 4.64 -2.71
CA LEU A 262 12.30 3.89 -2.98
C LEU A 262 11.06 4.64 -2.45
N ILE A 263 11.16 5.23 -1.26
CA ILE A 263 10.06 5.99 -0.62
C ILE A 263 9.74 7.27 -1.41
N ASN A 264 10.77 7.93 -1.97
CA ASN A 264 10.62 9.22 -2.63
C ASN A 264 9.99 9.15 -4.03
N SER A 265 9.81 7.94 -4.55
CA SER A 265 9.23 7.67 -5.87
C SER A 265 7.73 7.97 -5.94
N SER A 266 7.27 8.45 -7.10
CA SER A 266 5.84 8.60 -7.41
C SER A 266 5.37 7.64 -8.51
N LEU A 267 6.15 6.59 -8.79
CA LEU A 267 5.92 5.62 -9.87
C LEU A 267 4.50 5.04 -9.85
N ILE A 268 4.05 4.54 -8.70
CA ILE A 268 2.75 3.87 -8.56
C ILE A 268 1.59 4.81 -8.95
N LEU A 269 1.61 6.06 -8.48
CA LEU A 269 0.58 7.04 -8.84
C LEU A 269 0.65 7.44 -10.31
N ASN A 270 1.85 7.70 -10.85
CA ASN A 270 2.02 8.10 -12.26
C ASN A 270 1.49 7.05 -13.26
N LEU A 271 1.42 5.78 -12.87
CA LEU A 271 0.88 4.70 -13.67
C LEU A 271 -0.65 4.53 -13.61
N ASN A 272 -1.32 5.23 -12.70
CA ASN A 272 -2.79 5.22 -12.59
C ASN A 272 -3.46 6.25 -13.50
N GLU A 273 -4.73 6.02 -13.82
CA GLU A 273 -5.51 7.00 -14.56
C GLU A 273 -5.75 8.27 -13.71
N PRO A 274 -5.96 9.44 -14.34
CA PRO A 274 -6.38 10.66 -13.63
C PRO A 274 -7.72 10.47 -12.89
N ASN A 275 -7.99 11.39 -11.96
CA ASN A 275 -9.23 11.44 -11.18
C ASN A 275 -10.49 11.34 -12.07
N LYS A 276 -11.38 10.39 -11.74
CA LYS A 276 -12.66 10.15 -12.43
C LYS A 276 -13.89 10.59 -11.63
N LEU A 277 -13.72 11.16 -10.44
CA LEU A 277 -14.81 11.63 -9.58
C LEU A 277 -15.15 13.12 -9.82
N GLY A 278 -14.34 13.85 -10.59
CA GLY A 278 -14.53 15.28 -10.79
C GLY A 278 -14.14 16.06 -9.54
N ASP A 279 -15.02 16.94 -9.06
CA ASP A 279 -14.81 17.66 -7.80
C ASP A 279 -14.85 16.69 -6.61
N VAL A 280 -13.76 16.69 -5.85
CA VAL A 280 -13.54 15.86 -4.67
C VAL A 280 -13.25 16.70 -3.42
N SER A 281 -13.67 17.98 -3.42
CA SER A 281 -13.57 18.87 -2.26
C SER A 281 -14.32 18.38 -1.02
N TRP A 282 -15.21 17.40 -1.18
CA TRP A 282 -15.90 16.69 -0.10
C TRP A 282 -15.06 15.59 0.55
N VAL A 283 -13.92 15.21 -0.03
CA VAL A 283 -12.96 14.29 0.60
C VAL A 283 -12.10 15.08 1.57
N ASN A 284 -12.29 14.80 2.87
CA ASN A 284 -11.66 15.56 3.95
C ASN A 284 -10.58 14.73 4.66
N PRO A 285 -9.28 14.93 4.39
CA PRO A 285 -8.20 14.46 5.27
C PRO A 285 -8.38 15.00 6.70
N GLY A 286 -7.97 14.23 7.71
CA GLY A 286 -8.09 14.67 9.09
C GLY A 286 -7.64 13.65 10.11
N LYS A 287 -7.59 14.05 11.38
CA LYS A 287 -7.28 13.15 12.50
C LYS A 287 -8.56 12.69 13.16
N TYR A 288 -8.64 11.42 13.53
CA TYR A 288 -9.80 10.84 14.18
C TYR A 288 -9.40 10.07 15.45
N MET A 289 -10.39 9.82 16.30
CA MET A 289 -10.28 8.90 17.45
C MET A 289 -11.32 7.80 17.29
N GLY A 290 -11.37 6.83 18.21
CA GLY A 290 -12.45 5.85 18.12
C GLY A 290 -12.72 5.08 19.39
N ILE A 291 -13.99 4.69 19.53
CA ILE A 291 -14.39 3.56 20.35
C ILE A 291 -13.95 2.33 19.57
N TRP A 292 -12.74 1.87 19.88
CA TRP A 292 -12.01 0.86 19.12
C TRP A 292 -11.02 0.10 20.01
N TRP A 293 -9.98 0.80 20.51
CA TRP A 293 -8.88 0.18 21.27
C TRP A 293 -9.36 -0.55 22.52
N GLY A 294 -10.39 -0.01 23.19
CA GLY A 294 -11.02 -0.63 24.36
C GLY A 294 -11.49 -2.06 24.10
N MET A 295 -11.95 -2.38 22.88
CA MET A 295 -12.33 -3.75 22.53
C MET A 295 -11.12 -4.66 22.31
N HIS A 296 -10.06 -4.16 21.65
CA HIS A 296 -8.84 -4.94 21.44
C HIS A 296 -8.08 -5.26 22.74
N ILE A 297 -8.17 -4.40 23.76
CA ILE A 297 -7.58 -4.64 25.08
C ILE A 297 -8.58 -5.24 26.10
N ASN A 298 -9.77 -5.64 25.65
CA ASN A 298 -10.83 -6.29 26.45
C ASN A 298 -11.42 -5.44 27.60
N GLU A 299 -11.31 -4.11 27.54
CA GLU A 299 -12.06 -3.20 28.41
C GLU A 299 -13.53 -3.09 27.99
N ASN A 300 -13.79 -3.16 26.68
CA ASN A 300 -15.10 -3.10 26.07
C ASN A 300 -15.38 -4.33 25.21
N THR A 301 -16.63 -4.51 24.82
CA THR A 301 -17.06 -5.50 23.83
C THR A 301 -17.65 -4.79 22.61
N TRP A 302 -17.50 -5.40 21.42
CA TRP A 302 -18.28 -5.03 20.25
C TRP A 302 -19.74 -5.45 20.39
N GLY A 303 -19.99 -6.66 20.93
CA GLY A 303 -21.34 -7.14 21.21
C GLY A 303 -22.00 -6.40 22.38
N SER A 304 -23.32 -6.49 22.44
CA SER A 304 -24.14 -5.86 23.47
C SER A 304 -23.88 -6.46 24.87
N GLY A 305 -24.20 -5.69 25.91
CA GLY A 305 -24.03 -6.09 27.31
C GLY A 305 -23.44 -4.97 28.16
N GLU A 306 -23.06 -5.28 29.40
CA GLU A 306 -22.56 -4.28 30.38
C GLU A 306 -21.27 -3.57 29.93
N LYS A 307 -20.47 -4.21 29.07
CA LYS A 307 -19.20 -3.69 28.55
C LYS A 307 -19.30 -3.16 27.11
N HIS A 308 -20.50 -3.09 26.54
CA HIS A 308 -20.68 -2.66 25.15
C HIS A 308 -20.06 -1.27 24.93
N GLY A 309 -19.14 -1.17 23.97
CA GLY A 309 -18.43 0.07 23.68
C GLY A 309 -19.32 1.11 22.98
N ALA A 310 -20.08 0.69 21.98
CA ALA A 310 -20.83 1.58 21.10
C ALA A 310 -22.16 2.03 21.71
N THR A 311 -22.09 2.84 22.77
CA THR A 311 -23.26 3.48 23.36
C THR A 311 -23.37 4.94 22.94
N THR A 312 -24.58 5.48 22.99
CA THR A 312 -24.86 6.89 22.72
C THR A 312 -24.09 7.82 23.66
N ALA A 313 -24.02 7.48 24.94
CA ALA A 313 -23.34 8.27 25.95
C ALA A 313 -21.83 8.31 25.71
N GLU A 314 -21.24 7.14 25.44
CA GLU A 314 -19.80 7.03 25.20
C GLU A 314 -19.39 7.71 23.89
N THR A 315 -20.19 7.56 22.84
CA THR A 315 -19.94 8.25 21.56
C THR A 315 -19.94 9.77 21.73
N LYS A 316 -20.90 10.32 22.48
CA LYS A 316 -20.92 11.77 22.78
C LYS A 316 -19.72 12.21 23.60
N ARG A 317 -19.29 11.41 24.59
CA ARG A 317 -18.08 11.68 25.39
C ARG A 317 -16.82 11.73 24.53
N TYR A 318 -16.65 10.79 23.59
CA TYR A 318 -15.55 10.82 22.63
C TYR A 318 -15.65 12.02 21.68
N MET A 319 -16.84 12.37 21.20
CA MET A 319 -17.03 13.56 20.34
C MET A 319 -16.69 14.86 21.07
N ASP A 320 -17.04 14.98 22.35
CA ASP A 320 -16.70 16.15 23.17
C ASP A 320 -15.18 16.26 23.39
N PHE A 321 -14.51 15.12 23.63
CA PHE A 321 -13.05 15.07 23.74
C PHE A 321 -12.37 15.41 22.40
N ALA A 322 -12.83 14.82 21.31
CA ALA A 322 -12.36 15.11 19.95
C ALA A 322 -12.50 16.59 19.61
N GLN A 323 -13.64 17.21 19.94
CA GLN A 323 -13.87 18.64 19.73
C GLN A 323 -12.86 19.48 20.52
N LYS A 324 -12.68 19.17 21.81
CA LYS A 324 -11.75 19.87 22.71
C LYS A 324 -10.30 19.82 22.21
N HIS A 325 -9.93 18.75 21.51
CA HIS A 325 -8.55 18.49 21.10
C HIS A 325 -8.30 18.57 19.59
N GLY A 326 -9.30 18.97 18.78
CA GLY A 326 -9.13 19.26 17.35
C GLY A 326 -9.14 18.05 16.42
N PHE A 327 -9.88 16.99 16.77
CA PHE A 327 -10.07 15.82 15.92
C PHE A 327 -11.37 15.96 15.11
N SER A 328 -11.34 15.56 13.84
CA SER A 328 -12.45 15.75 12.90
C SER A 328 -13.52 14.66 13.02
N GLY A 329 -13.20 13.51 13.58
CA GLY A 329 -14.14 12.39 13.67
C GLY A 329 -13.89 11.40 14.80
N VAL A 330 -14.93 10.61 15.08
CA VAL A 330 -14.93 9.49 16.02
C VAL A 330 -15.44 8.25 15.32
N LEU A 331 -14.57 7.24 15.16
CA LEU A 331 -14.94 5.88 14.74
C LEU A 331 -15.69 5.19 15.87
N VAL A 332 -16.76 4.47 15.52
CA VAL A 332 -17.47 3.61 16.47
C VAL A 332 -17.71 2.25 15.85
N GLU A 333 -17.03 1.23 16.37
CA GLU A 333 -17.29 -0.17 16.04
C GLU A 333 -18.23 -0.81 17.06
N GLY A 334 -19.00 -1.83 16.65
CA GLY A 334 -20.01 -2.46 17.50
C GLY A 334 -21.39 -1.81 17.45
N TRP A 335 -21.58 -0.71 16.70
CA TRP A 335 -22.84 0.06 16.74
C TRP A 335 -24.06 -0.69 16.20
N ASN A 336 -23.88 -1.63 15.28
CA ASN A 336 -24.93 -2.27 14.50
C ASN A 336 -25.25 -3.71 14.95
N ILE A 337 -26.46 -4.19 14.72
CA ILE A 337 -26.82 -5.58 15.08
C ILE A 337 -25.93 -6.59 14.32
N GLY A 338 -25.40 -7.57 15.05
CA GLY A 338 -24.65 -8.71 14.52
C GLY A 338 -23.34 -9.01 15.24
N TRP A 339 -22.94 -8.23 16.25
CA TRP A 339 -21.68 -8.45 17.00
C TRP A 339 -21.80 -9.41 18.18
N ASP A 340 -23.02 -9.76 18.60
CA ASP A 340 -23.24 -10.64 19.76
C ASP A 340 -22.66 -12.05 19.51
N GLY A 341 -22.00 -12.59 20.53
CA GLY A 341 -21.31 -13.88 20.43
C GLY A 341 -19.91 -13.72 19.84
N ASP A 342 -19.58 -14.56 18.86
CA ASP A 342 -18.29 -14.54 18.17
C ASP A 342 -18.47 -13.90 16.78
N TRP A 343 -18.19 -12.59 16.71
CA TRP A 343 -18.43 -11.77 15.52
C TRP A 343 -17.66 -12.25 14.29
N PHE A 344 -16.54 -12.96 14.46
CA PHE A 344 -15.78 -13.55 13.36
C PHE A 344 -16.64 -14.47 12.48
N HIS A 345 -17.67 -15.11 13.05
CA HIS A 345 -18.57 -16.03 12.36
C HIS A 345 -19.92 -15.40 11.94
N ASN A 346 -20.12 -14.11 12.21
CA ASN A 346 -21.44 -13.47 12.11
C ASN A 346 -21.73 -12.77 10.76
N GLY A 347 -20.92 -13.03 9.72
CA GLY A 347 -21.04 -12.33 8.43
C GLY A 347 -22.44 -12.37 7.80
N ASP A 348 -23.22 -13.42 8.05
CA ASP A 348 -24.59 -13.60 7.53
C ASP A 348 -25.64 -12.71 8.23
N ILE A 349 -25.36 -12.29 9.47
CA ILE A 349 -26.36 -11.68 10.34
C ILE A 349 -26.16 -10.18 10.58
N PHE A 350 -25.01 -9.62 10.18
CA PHE A 350 -24.81 -8.17 10.25
C PHE A 350 -25.91 -7.39 9.54
N ARG A 351 -26.38 -6.32 10.19
CA ARG A 351 -27.36 -5.37 9.67
C ARG A 351 -26.75 -3.98 9.58
N PHE A 352 -26.45 -3.52 8.37
CA PHE A 352 -25.73 -2.26 8.15
C PHE A 352 -26.63 -1.01 8.24
N THR A 353 -27.91 -1.20 8.58
CA THR A 353 -28.90 -0.12 8.74
C THR A 353 -29.61 -0.14 10.10
N GLN A 354 -29.26 -1.07 10.98
CA GLN A 354 -29.94 -1.25 12.26
C GLN A 354 -28.93 -1.22 13.40
N ALA A 355 -29.05 -0.18 14.24
CA ALA A 355 -28.24 -0.01 15.44
C ALA A 355 -28.72 -0.90 16.60
N TYR A 356 -27.83 -1.17 17.56
CA TYR A 356 -28.25 -1.67 18.88
C TYR A 356 -29.13 -0.64 19.62
N PRO A 357 -29.99 -1.07 20.57
CA PRO A 357 -30.92 -0.17 21.26
C PRO A 357 -30.27 0.96 22.08
N ASP A 358 -29.01 0.80 22.48
CA ASP A 358 -28.22 1.78 23.23
C ASP A 358 -27.40 2.74 22.34
N PHE A 359 -27.48 2.59 21.02
CA PHE A 359 -26.87 3.46 20.02
C PHE A 359 -27.92 4.23 19.21
N ASP A 360 -28.20 5.46 19.62
CA ASP A 360 -29.13 6.38 18.94
C ASP A 360 -28.38 7.23 17.91
N ILE A 361 -28.39 6.77 16.65
CA ILE A 361 -27.72 7.44 15.53
C ILE A 361 -28.32 8.81 15.17
N ASP A 362 -29.62 9.05 15.45
CA ASP A 362 -30.22 10.38 15.27
C ASP A 362 -29.67 11.35 16.32
N ALA A 363 -29.60 10.94 17.60
CA ALA A 363 -29.02 11.74 18.67
C ALA A 363 -27.52 12.00 18.51
N ILE A 364 -26.77 11.03 17.98
CA ILE A 364 -25.35 11.18 17.64
C ILE A 364 -25.18 12.13 16.46
N GLY A 365 -25.98 11.99 15.40
CA GLY A 365 -25.96 12.92 14.26
C GLY A 365 -26.29 14.37 14.67
N ALA A 366 -27.22 14.56 15.61
CA ALA A 366 -27.51 15.87 16.18
C ALA A 366 -26.34 16.42 17.01
N HIS A 367 -25.67 15.56 17.79
CA HIS A 367 -24.50 15.95 18.58
C HIS A 367 -23.29 16.29 17.70
N ALA A 368 -23.05 15.51 16.65
CA ALA A 368 -22.02 15.77 15.65
C ALA A 368 -22.18 17.14 14.99
N LYS A 369 -23.42 17.53 14.65
CA LYS A 369 -23.72 18.88 14.13
C LYS A 369 -23.42 19.98 15.15
N LYS A 370 -23.63 19.72 16.44
CA LYS A 370 -23.36 20.67 17.53
C LYS A 370 -21.86 20.81 17.79
N THR A 371 -21.11 19.72 17.78
CA THR A 371 -19.68 19.73 18.11
C THR A 371 -18.78 20.04 16.92
N GLY A 372 -19.25 19.78 15.69
CA GLY A 372 -18.45 19.80 14.47
C GLY A 372 -17.62 18.52 14.26
N VAL A 373 -17.72 17.53 15.15
CA VAL A 373 -17.01 16.24 15.07
C VAL A 373 -17.93 15.21 14.44
N LYS A 374 -17.50 14.59 13.34
CA LYS A 374 -18.33 13.65 12.59
C LYS A 374 -18.24 12.24 13.16
N LEU A 375 -19.33 11.47 13.04
CA LEU A 375 -19.23 10.02 13.19
C LEU A 375 -18.44 9.48 11.99
N VAL A 376 -17.42 8.67 12.25
CA VAL A 376 -16.78 7.83 11.24
C VAL A 376 -17.48 6.47 11.29
N GLY A 377 -18.13 6.09 10.20
CA GLY A 377 -18.93 4.88 10.11
C GLY A 377 -18.07 3.62 10.14
N HIS A 378 -18.67 2.49 10.50
CA HIS A 378 -18.05 1.17 10.46
C HIS A 378 -18.95 0.15 9.76
N HIS A 379 -18.39 -0.64 8.84
CA HIS A 379 -19.03 -1.77 8.15
C HIS A 379 -18.08 -2.99 8.13
N GLU A 380 -18.07 -3.78 9.21
CA GLU A 380 -17.45 -5.11 9.23
C GLU A 380 -18.35 -6.13 8.52
N THR A 381 -17.76 -7.02 7.72
CA THR A 381 -18.50 -8.00 6.93
C THR A 381 -18.31 -9.45 7.40
N SER A 382 -17.31 -9.71 8.24
CA SER A 382 -16.81 -11.04 8.59
C SER A 382 -16.73 -11.95 7.36
N GLY A 383 -16.16 -11.40 6.29
CA GLY A 383 -15.95 -12.05 5.00
C GLY A 383 -17.19 -12.28 4.13
N ASN A 384 -18.42 -12.04 4.59
CA ASN A 384 -19.62 -12.21 3.76
C ASN A 384 -19.96 -10.94 2.96
N VAL A 385 -19.42 -10.89 1.75
CA VAL A 385 -19.59 -9.73 0.88
C VAL A 385 -20.95 -9.68 0.18
N SER A 386 -21.65 -10.79 0.03
CA SER A 386 -23.01 -10.79 -0.52
C SER A 386 -24.02 -10.20 0.45
N ASN A 387 -23.91 -10.50 1.74
CA ASN A 387 -24.74 -9.86 2.78
C ASN A 387 -24.53 -8.34 2.78
N TYR A 388 -23.27 -7.90 2.72
CA TYR A 388 -22.97 -6.47 2.66
C TYR A 388 -23.47 -5.83 1.35
N ARG A 389 -23.20 -6.44 0.20
CA ARG A 389 -23.64 -5.96 -1.11
C ARG A 389 -25.13 -5.67 -1.17
N ASN A 390 -25.94 -6.56 -0.62
CA ASN A 390 -27.40 -6.44 -0.61
C ASN A 390 -27.92 -5.28 0.26
N GLN A 391 -27.12 -4.82 1.22
CA GLN A 391 -27.47 -3.74 2.15
C GLN A 391 -26.74 -2.42 1.87
N MET A 392 -25.70 -2.45 1.03
CA MET A 392 -24.69 -1.39 0.88
C MET A 392 -25.30 -0.02 0.53
N GLU A 393 -26.21 0.03 -0.44
CA GLU A 393 -26.84 1.30 -0.85
C GLU A 393 -27.72 1.88 0.27
N ALA A 394 -28.46 1.04 0.99
CA ALA A 394 -29.29 1.49 2.10
C ALA A 394 -28.44 1.98 3.28
N ALA A 395 -27.32 1.30 3.56
CA ALA A 395 -26.36 1.70 4.57
C ALA A 395 -25.70 3.05 4.25
N PHE A 396 -25.30 3.28 3.00
CA PHE A 396 -24.78 4.59 2.57
C PHE A 396 -25.82 5.71 2.62
N LYS A 397 -27.09 5.43 2.28
CA LYS A 397 -28.19 6.40 2.47
C LYS A 397 -28.39 6.77 3.93
N LEU A 398 -28.31 5.79 4.84
CA LEU A 398 -28.36 6.04 6.28
C LEU A 398 -27.21 6.98 6.67
N TYR A 399 -25.97 6.62 6.34
CA TYR A 399 -24.82 7.44 6.68
C TYR A 399 -24.87 8.86 6.09
N GLN A 400 -25.28 9.02 4.83
CA GLN A 400 -25.47 10.33 4.23
C GLN A 400 -26.53 11.15 5.00
N LYS A 401 -27.67 10.55 5.39
CA LYS A 401 -28.71 11.23 6.20
C LYS A 401 -28.14 11.78 7.51
N HIS A 402 -27.18 11.08 8.12
CA HIS A 402 -26.58 11.43 9.40
C HIS A 402 -25.29 12.26 9.28
N GLY A 403 -24.88 12.65 8.07
CA GLY A 403 -23.69 13.48 7.83
C GLY A 403 -22.36 12.74 8.04
N VAL A 404 -22.36 11.41 7.90
CA VAL A 404 -21.14 10.59 7.90
C VAL A 404 -20.47 10.70 6.53
N GLU A 405 -19.19 11.03 6.53
CA GLU A 405 -18.40 11.26 5.31
C GLU A 405 -17.26 10.24 5.12
N GLN A 406 -16.98 9.45 6.15
CA GLN A 406 -15.91 8.45 6.14
C GLN A 406 -16.42 7.16 6.75
N ILE A 407 -16.06 6.02 6.15
CA ILE A 407 -16.40 4.69 6.65
C ILE A 407 -15.14 3.84 6.70
N LYS A 408 -14.88 3.20 7.83
CA LYS A 408 -14.01 2.01 7.92
C LYS A 408 -14.82 0.78 7.49
N THR A 409 -14.37 0.05 6.48
CA THR A 409 -14.92 -1.25 6.09
C THR A 409 -13.97 -2.36 6.51
N GLY A 410 -14.47 -3.52 6.93
CA GLY A 410 -13.66 -4.69 7.29
C GLY A 410 -14.14 -5.96 6.59
N TYR A 411 -13.20 -6.86 6.30
CA TYR A 411 -13.39 -8.09 5.54
C TYR A 411 -12.72 -9.27 6.25
N VAL A 412 -12.86 -9.32 7.57
CA VAL A 412 -12.23 -10.33 8.42
C VAL A 412 -12.70 -11.72 8.03
N ALA A 413 -11.79 -12.47 7.43
CA ALA A 413 -11.89 -13.89 7.14
C ALA A 413 -10.48 -14.41 6.84
N ASP A 414 -10.25 -15.70 7.08
CA ASP A 414 -9.03 -16.34 6.65
C ASP A 414 -8.83 -16.21 5.13
N GLY A 415 -7.58 -16.22 4.68
CA GLY A 415 -7.20 -16.18 3.28
C GLY A 415 -7.93 -17.26 2.48
N GLY A 416 -8.61 -16.84 1.40
CA GLY A 416 -9.40 -17.74 0.56
C GLY A 416 -10.80 -18.06 1.08
N ASN A 417 -11.24 -17.43 2.18
CA ASN A 417 -12.55 -17.67 2.79
C ASN A 417 -13.54 -16.48 2.68
N ILE A 418 -13.35 -15.56 1.74
CA ILE A 418 -14.40 -14.57 1.44
C ILE A 418 -15.63 -15.31 0.94
N LYS A 419 -16.75 -15.17 1.64
CA LYS A 419 -18.02 -15.77 1.27
C LYS A 419 -18.79 -14.87 0.32
N ARG A 420 -19.08 -15.38 -0.87
CA ARG A 420 -20.10 -14.82 -1.77
C ARG A 420 -21.19 -15.85 -2.03
N VAL A 421 -22.41 -15.39 -2.29
CA VAL A 421 -23.55 -16.20 -2.69
C VAL A 421 -23.89 -15.84 -4.13
N ASP A 422 -23.96 -16.85 -5.01
CA ASP A 422 -24.32 -16.65 -6.40
C ASP A 422 -25.85 -16.51 -6.60
N GLU A 423 -26.26 -16.28 -7.85
CA GLU A 423 -27.66 -16.13 -8.25
C GLU A 423 -28.55 -17.35 -7.95
N ASN A 424 -27.97 -18.53 -7.73
CA ASN A 424 -28.67 -19.76 -7.39
C ASN A 424 -28.69 -20.02 -5.88
N GLY A 425 -28.18 -19.09 -5.07
CA GLY A 425 -28.09 -19.24 -3.62
C GLY A 425 -26.93 -20.12 -3.16
N VAL A 426 -25.97 -20.46 -4.03
CA VAL A 426 -24.82 -21.30 -3.69
C VAL A 426 -23.69 -20.42 -3.15
N ALA A 427 -23.14 -20.81 -2.00
CA ALA A 427 -21.98 -20.14 -1.42
C ALA A 427 -20.68 -20.57 -2.13
N HIS A 428 -19.83 -19.59 -2.42
CA HIS A 428 -18.48 -19.76 -2.96
C HIS A 428 -17.48 -19.03 -2.06
N TYR A 429 -16.27 -19.55 -1.99
CA TYR A 429 -15.18 -18.98 -1.20
C TYR A 429 -14.09 -18.45 -2.11
N GLU A 430 -13.82 -17.16 -2.00
CA GLU A 430 -12.89 -16.43 -2.85
C GLU A 430 -11.72 -15.89 -2.00
N TRP A 431 -10.63 -15.54 -2.68
CA TRP A 431 -9.53 -14.81 -2.06
C TRP A 431 -9.83 -13.31 -2.01
N HIS A 432 -9.34 -12.63 -0.96
CA HIS A 432 -9.39 -11.17 -0.82
C HIS A 432 -8.75 -10.43 -1.99
N ASP A 433 -7.79 -11.04 -2.67
CA ASP A 433 -7.03 -10.44 -3.77
C ASP A 433 -7.30 -11.07 -5.15
N GLY A 434 -8.33 -11.91 -5.27
CA GLY A 434 -8.81 -12.44 -6.56
C GLY A 434 -9.58 -11.38 -7.36
N GLN A 435 -9.74 -11.59 -8.68
CA GLN A 435 -10.44 -10.63 -9.55
C GLN A 435 -11.86 -10.30 -9.04
N TYR A 436 -12.58 -11.28 -8.45
CA TYR A 436 -13.89 -11.04 -7.84
C TYR A 436 -13.83 -9.92 -6.79
N MET A 437 -12.93 -10.05 -5.80
CA MET A 437 -12.82 -9.10 -4.72
C MET A 437 -12.23 -7.76 -5.15
N VAL A 438 -11.28 -7.75 -6.10
CA VAL A 438 -10.82 -6.51 -6.74
C VAL A 438 -12.01 -5.70 -7.29
N ASN A 439 -12.94 -6.37 -7.96
CA ASN A 439 -14.16 -5.75 -8.47
C ASN A 439 -15.15 -5.37 -7.36
N GLU A 440 -15.26 -6.19 -6.31
CA GLU A 440 -16.14 -5.95 -5.14
C GLU A 440 -15.73 -4.68 -4.37
N TYR A 441 -14.43 -4.51 -4.08
CA TYR A 441 -13.91 -3.28 -3.48
C TYR A 441 -14.17 -2.09 -4.38
N LEU A 442 -13.81 -2.15 -5.66
CA LEU A 442 -13.95 -1.01 -6.56
C LEU A 442 -15.42 -0.58 -6.73
N TYR A 443 -16.36 -1.53 -6.70
CA TYR A 443 -17.78 -1.20 -6.65
C TYR A 443 -18.14 -0.44 -5.36
N ASN A 444 -17.67 -0.89 -4.20
CA ASN A 444 -17.90 -0.20 -2.93
C ASN A 444 -17.40 1.25 -2.97
N ILE A 445 -16.17 1.46 -3.46
CA ILE A 445 -15.56 2.79 -3.62
C ILE A 445 -16.39 3.69 -4.54
N LYS A 446 -16.77 3.17 -5.73
CA LYS A 446 -17.57 3.93 -6.70
C LYS A 446 -18.98 4.24 -6.20
N LEU A 447 -19.59 3.32 -5.46
CA LEU A 447 -20.92 3.54 -4.88
C LEU A 447 -20.83 4.59 -3.77
N ALA A 448 -19.86 4.49 -2.86
CA ALA A 448 -19.63 5.45 -1.79
C ALA A 448 -19.43 6.88 -2.32
N ALA A 449 -18.71 7.04 -3.44
CA ALA A 449 -18.52 8.34 -4.09
C ALA A 449 -19.83 9.02 -4.51
N LYS A 450 -20.87 8.25 -4.90
CA LYS A 450 -22.20 8.80 -5.24
C LYS A 450 -22.91 9.43 -4.02
N TYR A 451 -22.49 9.07 -2.81
CA TYR A 451 -23.03 9.57 -1.56
C TYR A 451 -22.13 10.61 -0.88
N GLY A 452 -21.00 10.99 -1.50
CA GLY A 452 -20.02 11.87 -0.89
C GLY A 452 -19.27 11.22 0.28
N ILE A 453 -19.05 9.91 0.21
CA ILE A 453 -18.43 9.12 1.27
C ILE A 453 -17.05 8.61 0.83
N SER A 454 -16.07 8.78 1.72
CA SER A 454 -14.72 8.23 1.62
C SER A 454 -14.60 6.92 2.38
N ILE A 455 -13.75 6.01 1.89
CA ILE A 455 -13.61 4.66 2.41
C ILE A 455 -12.18 4.41 2.89
N ASN A 456 -12.08 3.88 4.11
CA ASN A 456 -10.90 3.28 4.70
C ASN A 456 -11.10 1.75 4.74
N THR A 457 -10.29 0.98 4.02
CA THR A 457 -10.51 -0.47 3.86
C THR A 457 -9.55 -1.30 4.73
N HIS A 458 -10.06 -1.99 5.74
CA HIS A 458 -9.36 -3.05 6.46
C HIS A 458 -9.58 -4.41 5.75
N GLU A 459 -8.69 -5.37 5.99
CA GLU A 459 -8.49 -6.60 5.18
C GLU A 459 -8.63 -6.40 3.65
N PRO A 460 -8.00 -5.36 3.08
CA PRO A 460 -8.28 -4.91 1.73
C PRO A 460 -7.59 -5.77 0.67
N ILE A 461 -7.84 -5.48 -0.61
CA ILE A 461 -6.80 -5.65 -1.63
C ILE A 461 -5.64 -4.68 -1.33
N LYS A 462 -4.38 -5.09 -1.55
CA LYS A 462 -3.21 -4.18 -1.47
C LYS A 462 -3.40 -2.90 -2.30
N ASP A 463 -2.79 -1.79 -1.89
CA ASP A 463 -2.84 -0.56 -2.68
C ASP A 463 -2.09 -0.74 -4.00
N THR A 464 -2.56 -0.07 -5.05
CA THR A 464 -1.93 -0.05 -6.39
C THR A 464 -2.05 1.33 -7.02
N GLY A 465 -2.27 2.39 -6.22
CA GLY A 465 -2.35 3.80 -6.62
C GLY A 465 -3.73 4.28 -7.05
N LEU A 466 -4.78 3.46 -6.88
CA LEU A 466 -6.14 3.79 -7.35
C LEU A 466 -6.75 5.02 -6.67
N ARG A 467 -6.18 5.51 -5.58
CA ARG A 467 -6.50 6.81 -4.99
C ARG A 467 -6.31 8.00 -5.95
N ARG A 468 -5.46 7.89 -6.97
CA ARG A 468 -5.38 8.89 -8.05
C ARG A 468 -6.68 8.95 -8.86
N THR A 469 -7.19 7.78 -9.23
CA THR A 469 -8.40 7.63 -10.05
C THR A 469 -9.67 7.87 -9.23
N TYR A 470 -9.69 7.42 -7.98
CA TYR A 470 -10.80 7.51 -7.04
C TYR A 470 -10.32 8.11 -5.71
N PRO A 471 -10.22 9.44 -5.60
CA PRO A 471 -9.70 10.11 -4.41
C PRO A 471 -10.50 9.88 -3.13
N ASN A 472 -11.67 9.25 -3.16
CA ASN A 472 -12.41 8.88 -1.97
C ASN A 472 -11.93 7.55 -1.35
N TRP A 473 -11.03 6.81 -2.00
CA TRP A 473 -10.34 5.66 -1.41
C TRP A 473 -9.12 6.15 -0.62
N ILE A 474 -9.39 6.70 0.57
CA ILE A 474 -8.46 7.55 1.32
C ILE A 474 -7.34 6.76 1.99
N SER A 475 -7.62 5.58 2.51
CA SER A 475 -6.61 4.74 3.16
C SER A 475 -7.07 3.28 3.19
N ARG A 476 -6.17 2.41 3.65
CA ARG A 476 -6.44 0.99 3.87
C ARG A 476 -5.45 0.42 4.89
N GLU A 477 -5.76 -0.69 5.54
CA GLU A 477 -4.79 -1.36 6.42
C GLU A 477 -3.84 -2.26 5.60
N GLY A 478 -4.17 -3.54 5.39
CA GLY A 478 -3.44 -4.43 4.47
C GLY A 478 -1.99 -4.72 4.89
N ALA A 479 -1.73 -4.72 6.19
CA ALA A 479 -0.51 -5.17 6.87
C ALA A 479 -0.81 -5.16 8.38
N ARG A 480 0.00 -5.83 9.22
CA ARG A 480 -0.19 -5.76 10.69
C ARG A 480 -0.13 -4.31 11.18
N GLY A 481 -1.26 -3.77 11.62
CA GLY A 481 -1.37 -2.46 12.28
C GLY A 481 -1.12 -2.53 13.79
N GLN A 482 -1.56 -1.49 14.51
CA GLN A 482 -1.41 -1.38 15.96
C GLN A 482 -2.24 -2.44 16.73
N GLU A 483 -3.33 -2.96 16.17
CA GLU A 483 -4.16 -3.99 16.82
C GLU A 483 -3.38 -5.23 17.24
N TYR A 484 -2.43 -5.67 16.41
CA TYR A 484 -1.56 -6.81 16.73
C TYR A 484 -0.68 -6.57 17.96
N ASN A 485 -0.49 -5.32 18.38
CA ASN A 485 0.21 -5.01 19.62
C ASN A 485 -0.65 -5.27 20.87
N ALA A 486 -1.97 -5.42 20.75
CA ALA A 486 -2.83 -5.79 21.87
C ALA A 486 -2.91 -7.32 22.09
N TRP A 487 -2.87 -8.12 21.02
CA TRP A 487 -3.17 -9.57 21.10
C TRP A 487 -2.36 -10.49 20.17
N GLY A 488 -1.48 -9.96 19.30
CA GLY A 488 -0.84 -10.71 18.21
C GLY A 488 0.00 -11.93 18.59
N SER A 489 0.49 -12.00 19.84
CA SER A 489 1.17 -13.15 20.45
C SER A 489 2.13 -13.93 19.51
N PRO A 490 3.26 -13.33 19.08
CA PRO A 490 3.84 -12.10 19.61
C PRO A 490 3.25 -10.81 18.99
N PRO A 491 3.38 -9.66 19.69
CA PRO A 491 3.05 -8.35 19.12
C PRO A 491 4.01 -7.98 17.97
N ASN A 492 3.83 -6.82 17.36
CA ASN A 492 4.75 -6.39 16.30
C ASN A 492 6.16 -6.15 16.89
N PRO A 493 7.23 -6.65 16.25
CA PRO A 493 8.59 -6.49 16.75
C PRO A 493 9.07 -5.04 16.62
N PRO A 494 10.15 -4.64 17.32
CA PRO A 494 10.74 -3.31 17.21
C PRO A 494 11.03 -2.85 15.77
N SER A 495 11.47 -3.75 14.91
CA SER A 495 11.81 -3.48 13.51
C SER A 495 10.61 -3.25 12.60
N HIS A 496 9.38 -3.62 13.01
CA HIS A 496 8.21 -3.63 12.12
C HIS A 496 7.96 -2.28 11.43
N ALA A 497 7.89 -1.20 12.21
CA ALA A 497 7.70 0.16 11.68
C ALA A 497 8.91 0.69 10.89
N ALA A 498 10.09 0.08 11.00
CA ALA A 498 11.27 0.39 10.20
C ALA A 498 11.32 -0.41 8.88
N ILE A 499 10.46 -1.43 8.71
CA ILE A 499 10.30 -2.18 7.46
C ILE A 499 9.17 -1.61 6.60
N LEU A 500 8.01 -1.32 7.21
CA LEU A 500 6.80 -0.87 6.50
C LEU A 500 7.05 0.25 5.46
N PRO A 501 7.83 1.32 5.74
CA PRO A 501 8.10 2.40 4.79
C PRO A 501 8.68 1.93 3.46
N PHE A 502 9.45 0.85 3.47
CA PHE A 502 10.16 0.31 2.32
C PHE A 502 9.47 -0.91 1.71
N THR A 503 8.30 -1.29 2.22
CA THR A 503 7.50 -2.41 1.71
C THR A 503 6.05 -1.96 1.56
N ARG A 504 5.19 -2.18 2.57
CA ARG A 504 3.76 -1.83 2.54
C ARG A 504 3.50 -0.40 2.10
N MET A 505 4.28 0.57 2.57
CA MET A 505 4.05 2.00 2.28
C MET A 505 4.47 2.40 0.86
N LEU A 506 5.27 1.57 0.16
CA LEU A 506 5.55 1.81 -1.27
C LEU A 506 4.29 1.66 -2.14
N SER A 507 3.28 0.92 -1.66
CA SER A 507 2.01 0.76 -2.37
C SER A 507 1.07 1.97 -2.22
N GLY A 508 1.09 2.66 -1.08
CA GLY A 508 0.13 3.71 -0.74
C GLY A 508 -0.09 3.87 0.77
N PRO A 509 -0.99 4.79 1.18
CA PRO A 509 -1.24 5.10 2.58
C PRO A 509 -1.70 3.88 3.39
N MET A 510 -1.41 3.91 4.69
CA MET A 510 -1.80 2.86 5.64
C MET A 510 -2.50 3.46 6.86
N ASP A 511 -3.69 2.97 7.16
CA ASP A 511 -4.33 3.22 8.44
C ASP A 511 -3.73 2.31 9.53
N PHE A 512 -2.56 2.71 10.03
CA PHE A 512 -1.80 1.93 11.03
C PHE A 512 -2.37 2.05 12.46
N THR A 513 -3.20 3.07 12.70
CA THR A 513 -3.73 3.48 14.01
C THR A 513 -2.65 3.78 15.09
N PRO A 514 -1.73 4.74 14.84
CA PRO A 514 -0.64 5.06 15.77
C PRO A 514 -1.12 5.78 17.04
N GLY A 515 -0.19 6.03 17.97
CA GLY A 515 -0.40 6.95 19.09
C GLY A 515 -0.83 6.31 20.40
N THR A 516 -0.52 5.04 20.65
CA THR A 516 -0.83 4.40 21.94
C THR A 516 0.09 4.92 23.05
N PHE A 517 -0.45 5.64 24.02
CA PHE A 517 0.27 6.28 25.12
C PHE A 517 0.44 5.34 26.31
N ASP A 518 -0.60 4.57 26.67
CA ASP A 518 -0.48 3.50 27.65
C ASP A 518 0.01 2.22 26.96
N MET A 519 1.28 1.91 27.14
CA MET A 519 1.90 0.67 26.66
C MET A 519 2.01 -0.39 27.77
N SER A 520 1.38 -0.17 28.92
CA SER A 520 1.45 -1.01 30.11
C SER A 520 0.18 -1.80 30.43
N PHE A 521 -0.85 -1.76 29.57
CA PHE A 521 -2.13 -2.45 29.78
C PHE A 521 -2.00 -3.97 30.02
N ASN A 522 -0.95 -4.62 29.49
CA ASN A 522 -0.61 -6.02 29.76
C ASN A 522 0.70 -6.19 30.57
N GLY A 523 1.21 -5.11 31.16
CA GLY A 523 2.53 -5.03 31.79
C GLY A 523 3.64 -4.62 30.82
N LEU A 524 4.71 -4.03 31.36
CA LEU A 524 5.95 -3.73 30.63
C LEU A 524 6.83 -4.99 30.50
N GLY A 525 7.94 -4.89 29.76
CA GLY A 525 8.80 -6.02 29.41
C GLY A 525 8.75 -6.36 27.92
N ALA A 526 9.54 -7.37 27.54
CA ALA A 526 9.63 -7.83 26.15
C ALA A 526 8.62 -8.93 25.79
N ASP A 527 8.06 -9.60 26.79
CA ASP A 527 7.25 -10.81 26.63
C ASP A 527 5.74 -10.57 26.81
N THR A 528 5.30 -9.31 26.78
CA THR A 528 3.87 -8.94 26.88
C THR A 528 3.36 -8.42 25.54
N ASN A 529 2.07 -8.66 25.25
CA ASN A 529 1.41 -8.00 24.13
C ASN A 529 1.21 -6.52 24.48
N ARG A 530 2.09 -5.70 23.94
CA ARG A 530 2.05 -4.24 23.99
C ARG A 530 2.76 -3.68 22.76
N PRO A 531 2.62 -2.39 22.44
CA PRO A 531 3.53 -1.74 21.52
C PRO A 531 4.96 -1.87 22.03
N GLN A 532 5.81 -2.56 21.28
CA GLN A 532 7.23 -2.77 21.58
C GLN A 532 8.05 -1.56 21.14
N THR A 533 7.69 -0.38 21.66
CA THR A 533 8.20 0.94 21.25
C THR A 533 8.37 1.87 22.45
N THR A 534 9.05 3.00 22.26
CA THR A 534 8.96 4.16 23.17
C THR A 534 7.79 5.08 22.79
N LEU A 535 7.47 6.04 23.68
CA LEU A 535 6.45 7.06 23.45
C LEU A 535 6.85 8.00 22.31
N ALA A 536 8.12 8.40 22.22
CA ALA A 536 8.58 9.26 21.12
C ALA A 536 8.47 8.55 19.76
N LYS A 537 8.65 7.23 19.69
CA LYS A 537 8.36 6.44 18.48
C LYS A 537 6.89 6.48 18.11
N GLN A 538 5.96 6.40 19.07
CA GLN A 538 4.53 6.53 18.81
C GLN A 538 4.16 7.89 18.19
N LEU A 539 4.84 8.96 18.60
CA LEU A 539 4.69 10.29 17.98
C LEU A 539 5.30 10.33 16.56
N ALA A 540 6.48 9.74 16.37
CA ALA A 540 7.16 9.72 15.07
C ALA A 540 6.33 9.02 13.97
N LEU A 541 5.49 8.03 14.34
CA LEU A 541 4.64 7.29 13.40
C LEU A 541 3.69 8.19 12.59
N TYR A 542 3.20 9.30 13.15
CA TYR A 542 2.32 10.23 12.43
C TYR A 542 2.97 10.87 11.21
N VAL A 543 4.31 10.96 11.19
CA VAL A 543 5.08 11.47 10.04
C VAL A 543 5.64 10.30 9.23
N VAL A 544 6.12 9.22 9.87
CA VAL A 544 6.75 8.10 9.16
C VAL A 544 5.73 7.31 8.34
N ILE A 545 4.58 6.96 8.92
CA ILE A 545 3.54 6.16 8.26
C ILE A 545 2.49 7.12 7.70
N TYR A 546 2.61 7.45 6.42
CA TYR A 546 1.69 8.37 5.76
C TYR A 546 0.27 7.80 5.63
N SER A 547 -0.72 8.61 6.01
CA SER A 547 -2.14 8.40 5.71
C SER A 547 -2.86 9.76 5.78
N PRO A 548 -3.79 10.07 4.86
CA PRO A 548 -4.59 11.31 4.92
C PRO A 548 -5.60 11.29 6.08
N ILE A 549 -5.83 10.12 6.66
CA ILE A 549 -6.54 9.97 7.93
C ILE A 549 -5.62 9.31 8.96
N GLN A 550 -5.42 9.95 10.11
CA GLN A 550 -4.57 9.42 11.17
C GLN A 550 -5.38 9.24 12.44
N MET A 551 -5.38 8.04 12.99
CA MET A 551 -5.99 7.79 14.28
C MET A 551 -5.08 8.29 15.42
N ALA A 552 -5.68 8.82 16.47
CA ALA A 552 -5.13 8.75 17.81
C ALA A 552 -5.79 7.56 18.50
N SER A 553 -5.13 6.40 18.46
CA SER A 553 -5.75 5.11 18.75
C SER A 553 -6.08 4.84 20.21
N ASP A 554 -5.33 5.42 21.15
CA ASP A 554 -5.54 5.20 22.58
C ASP A 554 -6.84 5.80 23.13
N LEU A 555 -7.14 5.44 24.38
CA LEU A 555 -8.29 5.90 25.13
C LEU A 555 -8.07 7.35 25.58
N PRO A 556 -9.10 8.23 25.54
CA PRO A 556 -8.96 9.65 25.89
C PRO A 556 -8.22 9.95 27.19
N ARG A 557 -8.49 9.16 28.24
CA ARG A 557 -7.86 9.29 29.56
C ARG A 557 -6.32 9.12 29.53
N ASN A 558 -5.80 8.30 28.60
CA ASN A 558 -4.37 8.02 28.47
C ASN A 558 -3.66 9.21 27.82
N TYR A 559 -4.31 9.94 26.91
CA TYR A 559 -3.81 11.22 26.41
C TYR A 559 -3.87 12.32 27.47
N GLU A 560 -4.94 12.37 28.28
CA GLU A 560 -5.05 13.34 29.38
C GLU A 560 -3.94 13.18 30.42
N ALA A 561 -3.45 11.95 30.62
CA ALA A 561 -2.33 11.67 31.51
C ALA A 561 -0.98 12.26 31.01
N ASN A 562 -0.85 12.58 29.72
CA ASN A 562 0.36 13.19 29.15
C ASN A 562 0.04 14.22 28.05
N LEU A 563 -0.65 15.29 28.43
CA LEU A 563 -0.98 16.41 27.52
C LEU A 563 0.24 17.04 26.82
N PRO A 564 1.43 17.18 27.45
CA PRO A 564 2.61 17.68 26.74
C PRO A 564 2.99 16.84 25.52
N ALA A 565 3.06 15.51 25.64
CA ALA A 565 3.33 14.65 24.48
C ALA A 565 2.17 14.65 23.47
N PHE A 566 0.93 14.72 23.94
CA PHE A 566 -0.25 14.76 23.09
C PHE A 566 -0.32 16.02 22.20
N GLN A 567 0.37 17.09 22.59
CA GLN A 567 0.45 18.32 21.79
C GLN A 567 0.98 18.06 20.38
N PHE A 568 1.95 17.16 20.20
CA PHE A 568 2.42 16.79 18.87
C PHE A 568 1.31 16.18 18.00
N ILE A 569 0.51 15.26 18.55
CA ILE A 569 -0.60 14.63 17.83
C ILE A 569 -1.66 15.67 17.45
N LYS A 570 -1.95 16.63 18.33
CA LYS A 570 -2.86 17.74 18.03
C LYS A 570 -2.35 18.63 16.90
N ASP A 571 -1.05 18.83 16.81
CA ASP A 571 -0.44 19.75 15.85
C ASP A 571 -0.14 19.10 14.48
N VAL A 572 0.30 17.85 14.45
CA VAL A 572 0.81 17.19 13.23
C VAL A 572 -0.21 17.19 12.08
N ALA A 573 0.23 17.62 10.89
CA ALA A 573 -0.59 17.60 9.68
C ALA A 573 -0.79 16.16 9.16
N VAL A 574 -1.77 15.98 8.28
CA VAL A 574 -2.05 14.69 7.60
C VAL A 574 -2.09 14.82 6.07
N ASP A 575 -2.04 16.04 5.56
CA ASP A 575 -1.97 16.35 4.14
C ASP A 575 -0.76 17.26 3.90
N PHE A 576 0.04 16.91 2.90
CA PHE A 576 1.38 17.46 2.74
C PHE A 576 1.57 18.08 1.36
N LYS A 577 2.32 19.18 1.33
CA LYS A 577 2.79 19.83 0.10
C LYS A 577 3.95 19.07 -0.51
N ASP A 578 4.87 18.62 0.33
CA ASP A 578 6.00 17.78 -0.09
C ASP A 578 6.37 16.79 1.02
N SER A 579 7.00 15.68 0.62
CA SER A 579 7.48 14.62 1.51
C SER A 579 8.80 14.06 1.00
N ILE A 580 9.77 13.98 1.90
CA ILE A 580 11.14 13.57 1.60
C ILE A 580 11.60 12.59 2.68
N ALA A 581 11.84 11.33 2.30
CA ALA A 581 12.66 10.44 3.10
C ALA A 581 14.11 10.92 3.03
N VAL A 582 14.60 11.51 4.12
CA VAL A 582 15.93 12.13 4.20
C VAL A 582 17.01 11.10 4.54
N ALA A 583 16.63 9.99 5.19
CA ALA A 583 17.52 8.86 5.45
C ALA A 583 16.72 7.59 5.74
N GLY A 584 17.33 6.44 5.50
CA GLY A 584 16.76 5.17 5.93
C GLY A 584 17.52 3.95 5.41
N GLU A 585 17.32 2.83 6.10
CA GLU A 585 17.80 1.50 5.74
C GLU A 585 16.73 0.49 6.16
N VAL A 586 16.37 -0.43 5.27
CA VAL A 586 15.21 -1.32 5.45
C VAL A 586 15.35 -2.14 6.73
N GLY A 587 14.37 -2.05 7.62
CA GLY A 587 14.35 -2.78 8.89
C GLY A 587 15.27 -2.25 9.97
N GLU A 588 16.06 -1.22 9.69
CA GLU A 588 17.01 -0.64 10.64
C GLU A 588 16.53 0.73 11.16
N PHE A 589 16.23 1.68 10.27
CA PHE A 589 15.70 3.00 10.65
C PHE A 589 15.13 3.76 9.45
N VAL A 590 14.38 4.83 9.73
CA VAL A 590 13.90 5.78 8.71
C VAL A 590 13.77 7.17 9.32
N ALA A 591 14.00 8.20 8.52
CA ALA A 591 13.69 9.59 8.84
C ALA A 591 13.00 10.25 7.64
N ILE A 592 11.83 10.86 7.87
CA ILE A 592 11.02 11.50 6.84
C ILE A 592 10.68 12.91 7.29
N ALA A 593 10.93 13.89 6.41
CA ALA A 593 10.49 15.28 6.55
C ALA A 593 9.32 15.54 5.61
N ARG A 594 8.31 16.29 6.08
CA ARG A 594 7.12 16.64 5.28
C ARG A 594 6.73 18.09 5.49
N ALA A 595 6.45 18.79 4.41
CA ALA A 595 5.94 20.16 4.44
C ALA A 595 4.42 20.11 4.56
N ASP A 596 3.85 20.79 5.54
CA ASP A 596 2.40 20.93 5.65
C ASP A 596 1.85 21.58 4.38
N ARG A 597 0.70 21.08 3.90
CA ARG A 597 0.00 21.68 2.77
C ARG A 597 -0.61 23.04 3.08
N HIS A 598 -0.99 23.25 4.34
CA HIS A 598 -1.84 24.37 4.74
C HIS A 598 -1.11 25.43 5.58
N SER A 599 0.19 25.28 5.78
CA SER A 599 1.04 26.24 6.48
C SER A 599 2.45 26.24 5.90
N ASN A 600 3.36 27.01 6.52
CA ASN A 600 4.79 26.96 6.20
C ASN A 600 5.56 25.99 7.11
N ASP A 601 4.85 25.25 7.95
CA ASP A 601 5.47 24.35 8.92
C ASP A 601 5.98 23.08 8.23
N TRP A 602 7.05 22.53 8.79
CA TRP A 602 7.54 21.20 8.45
C TRP A 602 7.38 20.26 9.63
N TYR A 603 7.27 18.97 9.34
CA TYR A 603 7.28 17.90 10.33
C TYR A 603 8.38 16.91 9.99
N LEU A 604 9.11 16.44 11.01
CA LEU A 604 10.07 15.33 10.85
C LEU A 604 9.70 14.22 11.83
N GLY A 605 9.65 12.99 11.33
CA GLY A 605 9.59 11.78 12.14
C GLY A 605 10.78 10.89 11.82
N ALA A 606 11.44 10.39 12.85
CA ALA A 606 12.46 9.36 12.73
C ALA A 606 12.18 8.23 13.74
N LEU A 607 12.49 7.00 13.35
CA LEU A 607 12.39 5.84 14.23
C LEU A 607 13.47 4.81 13.91
N THR A 608 13.79 3.97 14.89
CA THR A 608 14.77 2.87 14.76
C THR A 608 14.15 1.52 15.16
N ASN A 609 14.84 0.45 14.81
CA ASN A 609 14.55 -0.93 15.21
C ASN A 609 14.97 -1.21 16.67
N GLU A 610 15.21 -2.46 17.03
CA GLU A 610 15.64 -2.88 18.37
C GLU A 610 16.98 -2.28 18.81
N LYS A 611 17.78 -1.70 17.90
CA LYS A 611 19.07 -1.07 18.19
C LYS A 611 18.90 0.44 18.37
N ALA A 612 19.44 0.97 19.47
CA ALA A 612 19.59 2.41 19.65
C ALA A 612 20.51 3.00 18.55
N ARG A 613 20.22 4.21 18.10
CA ARG A 613 20.88 4.79 16.93
C ARG A 613 21.00 6.31 17.04
N SER A 614 22.13 6.82 16.56
CA SER A 614 22.36 8.25 16.35
C SER A 614 22.42 8.53 14.86
N LEU A 615 21.57 9.44 14.38
CA LEU A 615 21.50 9.84 12.97
C LEU A 615 21.76 11.34 12.83
N SER A 616 22.68 11.74 11.97
CA SER A 616 22.90 13.14 11.62
C SER A 616 22.04 13.52 10.42
N VAL A 617 21.14 14.48 10.58
CA VAL A 617 20.20 14.93 9.53
C VAL A 617 20.45 16.41 9.23
N ALA A 618 20.81 16.71 7.99
CA ALA A 618 20.82 18.08 7.48
C ALA A 618 19.38 18.60 7.37
N LEU A 619 19.16 19.86 7.72
CA LEU A 619 17.85 20.51 7.64
C LEU A 619 17.65 21.27 6.32
N ASP A 620 18.37 20.90 5.27
CA ASP A 620 18.38 21.57 3.96
C ASP A 620 17.07 21.45 3.17
N PHE A 621 16.13 20.63 3.67
CA PHE A 621 14.74 20.59 3.22
C PHE A 621 13.91 21.80 3.69
N LEU A 622 14.34 22.51 4.74
CA LEU A 622 13.67 23.73 5.20
C LEU A 622 13.86 24.86 4.18
N ASP A 623 12.97 25.84 4.20
CA ASP A 623 13.10 27.02 3.36
C ASP A 623 14.35 27.83 3.76
N ASN A 624 15.23 28.11 2.78
CA ASN A 624 16.50 28.80 2.98
C ASN A 624 16.34 30.24 3.47
N GLU A 625 15.17 30.87 3.22
CA GLU A 625 14.90 32.25 3.62
C GLU A 625 14.23 32.35 5.00
N LYS A 626 13.91 31.22 5.63
CA LYS A 626 13.15 31.17 6.89
C LYS A 626 13.99 30.67 8.07
N ARG A 627 13.52 31.02 9.26
CA ARG A 627 13.89 30.34 10.50
C ARG A 627 12.69 29.57 11.04
N TYR A 628 12.98 28.61 11.90
CA TYR A 628 11.96 27.76 12.48
C TYR A 628 12.19 27.58 13.97
N THR A 629 11.13 27.60 14.76
CA THR A 629 11.13 26.98 16.09
C THR A 629 10.91 25.48 15.90
N ALA A 630 11.95 24.70 16.10
CA ALA A 630 11.87 23.24 16.17
C ALA A 630 11.35 22.84 17.56
N GLN A 631 10.10 22.36 17.62
CA GLN A 631 9.49 21.72 18.79
C GLN A 631 9.81 20.23 18.72
N ILE A 632 10.75 19.79 19.55
CA ILE A 632 11.39 18.48 19.50
C ILE A 632 10.79 17.59 20.59
N TYR A 633 10.29 16.42 20.19
CA TYR A 633 9.78 15.35 21.05
C TYR A 633 10.66 14.12 20.83
N ARG A 634 11.52 13.80 21.78
CA ARG A 634 12.54 12.75 21.62
C ARG A 634 12.60 11.83 22.82
N ASP A 635 13.15 10.65 22.61
CA ASP A 635 13.54 9.77 23.69
C ASP A 635 14.41 10.51 24.74
N GLY A 636 14.10 10.28 26.01
CA GLY A 636 14.93 10.72 27.13
C GLY A 636 16.21 9.90 27.25
N ASP A 637 17.17 10.40 28.03
CA ASP A 637 18.52 9.82 28.09
C ASP A 637 18.54 8.37 28.64
N ASN A 638 17.49 7.95 29.36
CA ASN A 638 17.35 6.58 29.89
C ASN A 638 16.26 5.77 29.18
N ALA A 639 15.67 6.30 28.11
CA ALA A 639 14.59 5.65 27.40
C ALA A 639 15.04 4.32 26.82
N ASN A 640 14.16 3.33 26.92
CA ASN A 640 14.23 2.07 26.18
C ASN A 640 12.83 1.46 26.18
N TRP A 641 12.47 0.74 25.11
CA TRP A 641 11.10 0.28 24.96
C TRP A 641 10.65 -0.79 25.98
N ILE A 642 11.60 -1.52 26.60
CA ILE A 642 11.32 -2.67 27.46
C ILE A 642 10.74 -2.20 28.80
N ASP A 643 11.47 -1.40 29.56
CA ASP A 643 11.09 -1.01 30.95
C ASP A 643 10.94 0.50 31.17
N LYS A 644 11.46 1.35 30.28
CA LYS A 644 11.35 2.82 30.37
C LYS A 644 10.83 3.44 29.06
N PRO A 645 9.70 2.97 28.51
CA PRO A 645 9.21 3.45 27.21
C PRO A 645 8.66 4.87 27.25
N TYR A 646 8.40 5.42 28.45
CA TYR A 646 7.75 6.71 28.65
C TYR A 646 8.72 7.88 28.88
N ASP A 647 10.03 7.60 29.01
CA ASP A 647 11.04 8.66 29.21
C ASP A 647 11.17 9.49 27.94
N ILE A 648 10.66 10.72 27.97
CA ILE A 648 10.55 11.63 26.83
C ILE A 648 11.02 13.03 27.23
N VAL A 649 11.77 13.67 26.33
CA VAL A 649 12.16 15.07 26.44
C VAL A 649 11.41 15.88 25.37
N ILE A 650 10.84 17.00 25.80
CA ILE A 650 10.18 17.97 24.93
C ILE A 650 10.93 19.30 25.07
N GLU A 651 11.51 19.79 23.98
CA GLU A 651 12.34 20.98 23.97
C GLU A 651 12.13 21.82 22.71
N GLU A 652 12.47 23.10 22.78
CA GLU A 652 12.40 24.01 21.63
C GLU A 652 13.79 24.54 21.26
N LYS A 653 14.05 24.65 19.97
CA LYS A 653 15.30 25.22 19.44
C LYS A 653 15.03 26.01 18.17
N ILE A 654 15.67 27.17 18.03
CA ILE A 654 15.66 27.90 16.76
C ILE A 654 16.66 27.25 15.79
N VAL A 655 16.20 26.97 14.57
CA VAL A 655 16.99 26.36 13.51
C VAL A 655 16.74 27.04 12.16
N LYS A 656 17.62 26.78 11.19
CA LYS A 656 17.53 27.21 9.79
C LYS A 656 18.01 26.08 8.86
N ALA A 657 17.79 26.23 7.56
CA ALA A 657 18.14 25.22 6.55
C ALA A 657 19.62 24.80 6.55
N SER A 658 20.54 25.69 6.94
CA SER A 658 21.98 25.39 7.01
C SER A 658 22.39 24.53 8.23
N ASP A 659 21.47 24.27 9.16
CA ASP A 659 21.78 23.55 10.39
C ASP A 659 21.72 22.03 10.19
N THR A 660 22.25 21.30 11.15
CA THR A 660 22.18 19.83 11.22
C THR A 660 21.74 19.44 12.63
N LEU A 661 20.86 18.44 12.71
CA LEU A 661 20.43 17.86 13.98
C LEU A 661 20.95 16.42 14.12
N THR A 662 21.37 16.07 15.32
CA THR A 662 21.67 14.70 15.70
C THR A 662 20.45 14.10 16.39
N LEU A 663 19.84 13.10 15.77
CA LEU A 663 18.68 12.39 16.26
C LEU A 663 19.16 11.14 17.01
N ASN A 664 19.17 11.22 18.35
CA ASN A 664 19.47 10.08 19.21
C ASN A 664 18.16 9.36 19.52
N MET A 665 18.03 8.12 19.05
CA MET A 665 16.87 7.26 19.26
C MET A 665 17.26 6.08 20.15
N ALA A 666 16.45 5.81 21.16
CA ALA A 666 16.59 4.66 22.04
C ALA A 666 16.34 3.33 21.29
N THR A 667 16.48 2.19 21.97
CA THR A 667 16.03 0.91 21.40
C THR A 667 14.52 0.96 21.13
N SER A 668 14.11 0.60 19.91
CA SER A 668 12.75 0.83 19.39
C SER A 668 12.24 2.25 19.67
N GLY A 669 13.15 3.21 19.57
CA GLY A 669 12.94 4.61 19.87
C GLY A 669 12.56 5.44 18.66
N GLY A 670 12.35 6.73 18.89
CA GLY A 670 11.99 7.66 17.84
C GLY A 670 12.16 9.13 18.22
N PHE A 671 11.88 9.96 17.23
CA PHE A 671 12.08 11.40 17.26
C PHE A 671 10.97 12.04 16.42
N ALA A 672 10.24 12.98 16.99
CA ALA A 672 9.19 13.73 16.30
C ALA A 672 9.44 15.23 16.46
N ILE A 673 9.38 15.98 15.37
CA ILE A 673 9.67 17.42 15.37
C ILE A 673 8.59 18.14 14.58
N ARG A 674 8.07 19.24 15.13
CA ARG A 674 7.39 20.28 14.36
C ARG A 674 8.31 21.47 14.20
N PHE A 675 8.55 21.91 12.98
CA PHE A 675 9.27 23.13 12.66
C PHE A 675 8.26 24.23 12.37
N VAL A 676 7.99 25.07 13.35
CA VAL A 676 7.07 26.21 13.21
C VAL A 676 7.81 27.36 12.56
N ALA A 677 7.35 27.82 11.39
CA ALA A 677 8.01 28.93 10.70
C ALA A 677 7.93 30.23 11.54
N ILE A 678 9.07 30.88 11.76
CA ILE A 678 9.17 32.18 12.42
C ILE A 678 10.04 33.10 11.55
N ASP A 679 9.46 34.18 11.05
CA ASP A 679 10.04 35.11 10.06
C ASP A 679 10.00 34.63 8.58
#